data_AF-A0A440NP35-F1
#
_entry.id   AF-A0A440NP35-F1
#
_cell.length_a   1.000
_cell.length_b   1.000
_cell.length_c   1.000
_cell.angle_alpha   90.00
_cell.angle_beta   90.00
_cell.angle_gamma   90.00
#
_symmetry.space_group_name_H-M   'P 1'
#
loop_
_entity.id
_entity.type
_entity.pdbx_description
1 polymer ?
#
loop_
_entity_poly.entity_id
_entity_poly.type
_entity_poly.pdbx_seq_one_letter_code
_entity_poly.pdbx_strand_id
1 'polypeptide(L)'
;MSVAIKQLIVDLVPKKTVLLFGAGSTIPSGAPSVGKLIGHFATNFGIDADKYTLSEITNLAENKTSRKRVITDLRKLCGGLHPQGGLRNLSLYDWKSIYTTNYDDLVEQTYEARGKACRVYSSNFDFTITEEEYDVDLFKIHGTIEKDISDGNVSRIILTEADYEQTEPYREYIYDRLKGDLAGANLIIIGQSLTDPDLKAIVNRAAALNAKVLNPAKIALLLYQRDDDRASLFEQRGITVAFGGIDDFFVELAQSTVKVNTMAASLGETLDDISAMNPSTIDVATVSNAALADVSAMFNGWPASYADIEAGLTFPRTIADEVKNYLETSNTLCAVVLGAAGVGKSTAVKQLMLKMGRAGDRVWEHKSDQRLVKDTWVKVATNLLDKGERGILFVDDAHIHLMEINDLVDRLVADNNAHLKIICASTRNQWSPRIKTPNIYKFGKEFRLSRLSRDEIERLLQLIDNNPTIRSLVEDTFSGFSKAERRRRLSVRCEADMFVCLKNIFAVEAFDDIILREYAELSLVDQDVYRYVAAMENAGVRVHRQLVVRLLGIQAPYIGQLLSSLSDIIHEYDIDDDLGIYGWRCRHVVISEIITRFKFKDTNAIIDLFDRVIDNLSPTYDIEIRTIRELCNIQTGIARIPDKNIQNRLLRKMISNAPGERVPRHRLIRNLIDQGAFEKAETEIRLFGKDFGSDGPVHRYKIRLMVARAVHTPGILEGDRIAILEQANTLAVSGVERYAHNKNILSAYAELGIEYYKRTGSYEIYNEAINQLKIAEERLGDPDISSIISRYERRLAGHTHEPDDAVPEDA
;
A
#
# COMPACT_ATOMS: atom_id res chain seq x y z
N MET A 1 -19.03 19.36 -35.28
CA MET A 1 -19.68 20.66 -35.03
C MET A 1 -19.48 20.98 -33.57
N SER A 2 -18.99 22.19 -33.31
CA SER A 2 -18.69 22.66 -31.96
C SER A 2 -19.95 22.70 -31.12
N VAL A 3 -19.77 22.45 -29.81
CA VAL A 3 -20.86 22.19 -28.88
C VAL A 3 -20.92 23.31 -27.83
N ALA A 4 -22.11 23.67 -27.38
CA ALA A 4 -22.25 24.62 -26.27
C ALA A 4 -21.73 24.02 -24.96
N ILE A 5 -21.08 24.83 -24.11
CA ILE A 5 -20.54 24.40 -22.80
C ILE A 5 -21.62 23.69 -21.97
N LYS A 6 -22.85 24.23 -21.97
CA LYS A 6 -23.99 23.63 -21.30
C LYS A 6 -24.20 22.14 -21.64
N GLN A 7 -24.02 21.77 -22.91
CA GLN A 7 -24.24 20.40 -23.39
C GLN A 7 -23.06 19.47 -23.06
N LEU A 8 -21.86 20.01 -22.79
CA LEU A 8 -20.77 19.25 -22.19
C LEU A 8 -21.06 18.87 -20.72
N ILE A 9 -21.77 19.75 -20.01
CA ILE A 9 -21.98 19.65 -18.55
C ILE A 9 -23.16 18.75 -18.17
N VAL A 10 -24.17 18.56 -19.04
CA VAL A 10 -25.40 17.80 -18.71
C VAL A 10 -25.11 16.41 -18.14
N ASP A 11 -24.11 15.71 -18.67
CA ASP A 11 -23.74 14.34 -18.26
C ASP A 11 -22.43 14.29 -17.47
N LEU A 12 -21.91 15.45 -17.05
CA LEU A 12 -20.61 15.54 -16.39
C LEU A 12 -20.75 15.14 -14.92
N VAL A 13 -20.05 14.08 -14.54
CA VAL A 13 -19.90 13.66 -13.15
C VAL A 13 -18.48 14.03 -12.69
N PRO A 14 -18.29 15.00 -11.77
CA PRO A 14 -16.97 15.46 -11.35
C PRO A 14 -16.04 14.31 -10.90
N LYS A 15 -16.56 13.37 -10.11
CA LYS A 15 -15.81 12.19 -9.62
C LYS A 15 -15.29 11.26 -10.73
N LYS A 16 -15.86 11.35 -11.94
CA LYS A 16 -15.44 10.59 -13.13
C LYS A 16 -14.83 11.47 -14.20
N THR A 17 -14.36 12.67 -13.83
CA THR A 17 -13.83 13.68 -14.75
C THR A 17 -12.44 14.12 -14.35
N VAL A 18 -11.50 14.00 -15.28
CA VAL A 18 -10.14 14.51 -15.22
C VAL A 18 -10.11 15.92 -15.79
N LEU A 19 -9.44 16.85 -15.10
CA LEU A 19 -9.20 18.21 -15.60
C LEU A 19 -7.76 18.33 -16.10
N LEU A 20 -7.57 18.98 -17.25
CA LEU A 20 -6.24 19.32 -17.78
C LEU A 20 -6.13 20.83 -18.00
N PHE A 21 -5.27 21.46 -17.20
CA PHE A 21 -5.02 22.90 -17.22
C PHE A 21 -3.73 23.27 -17.96
N GLY A 22 -3.81 24.35 -18.71
CA GLY A 22 -2.66 25.05 -19.27
C GLY A 22 -2.68 26.52 -18.87
N ALA A 23 -1.73 27.31 -19.36
CA ALA A 23 -1.54 28.67 -18.88
C ALA A 23 -2.81 29.53 -18.99
N GLY A 24 -3.66 29.24 -20.00
CA GLY A 24 -4.92 29.95 -20.20
C GLY A 24 -5.93 29.81 -19.05
N SER A 25 -5.84 28.78 -18.21
CA SER A 25 -6.76 28.59 -17.08
C SER A 25 -6.44 29.49 -15.89
N THR A 26 -5.21 30.00 -15.80
CA THR A 26 -4.73 30.83 -14.67
C THR A 26 -4.50 32.29 -15.05
N ILE A 27 -4.69 32.68 -16.32
CA ILE A 27 -4.65 34.09 -16.78
C ILE A 27 -5.59 35.00 -15.98
N PRO A 28 -6.85 34.63 -15.65
CA PRO A 28 -7.73 35.48 -14.85
C PRO A 28 -7.19 35.77 -13.44
N SER A 29 -6.35 34.88 -12.90
CA SER A 29 -5.66 35.03 -11.61
C SER A 29 -4.35 35.84 -11.72
N GLY A 30 -4.02 36.36 -12.90
CA GLY A 30 -2.83 37.18 -13.14
C GLY A 30 -1.57 36.41 -13.57
N ALA A 31 -1.66 35.09 -13.70
CA ALA A 31 -0.54 34.25 -14.13
C ALA A 31 -0.09 34.60 -15.57
N PRO A 32 1.21 34.48 -15.89
CA PRO A 32 1.72 34.85 -17.20
C PRO A 32 1.33 33.85 -18.29
N SER A 33 0.89 34.35 -19.44
CA SER A 33 0.81 33.53 -20.66
C SER A 33 2.20 33.22 -21.22
N VAL A 34 2.31 32.21 -22.08
CA VAL A 34 3.57 31.87 -22.77
C VAL A 34 4.17 33.08 -23.50
N GLY A 35 3.34 33.89 -24.17
CA GLY A 35 3.80 35.12 -24.82
C GLY A 35 4.36 36.16 -23.84
N LYS A 36 3.74 36.29 -22.65
CA LYS A 36 4.24 37.18 -21.60
C LYS A 36 5.57 36.70 -21.01
N LEU A 37 5.74 35.37 -20.87
CA LEU A 37 7.01 34.77 -20.46
C LEU A 37 8.11 35.06 -21.49
N ILE A 38 7.85 34.81 -22.78
CA ILE A 38 8.76 35.10 -23.88
C ILE A 38 9.20 36.57 -23.86
N GLY A 39 8.26 37.51 -23.80
CA GLY A 39 8.57 38.94 -23.76
C GLY A 39 9.38 39.35 -22.52
N HIS A 40 9.11 38.76 -21.36
CA HIS A 40 9.84 39.03 -20.13
C HIS A 40 11.30 38.55 -20.21
N PHE A 41 11.53 37.32 -20.66
CA PHE A 41 12.88 36.77 -20.83
C PHE A 41 13.64 37.50 -21.94
N ALA A 42 12.98 37.82 -23.06
CA ALA A 42 13.55 38.62 -24.13
C ALA A 42 14.09 39.97 -23.61
N THR A 43 13.27 40.69 -22.83
CA THR A 43 13.62 42.00 -22.28
C THR A 43 14.74 41.91 -21.25
N ASN A 44 14.63 40.98 -20.29
CA ASN A 44 15.58 40.90 -19.17
C ASN A 44 16.96 40.36 -19.59
N PHE A 45 17.03 39.53 -20.63
CA PHE A 45 18.27 38.89 -21.08
C PHE A 45 18.77 39.42 -22.43
N GLY A 46 18.14 40.47 -22.97
CA GLY A 46 18.51 41.11 -24.24
C GLY A 46 18.47 40.12 -25.41
N ILE A 47 17.34 39.42 -25.57
CA ILE A 47 17.08 38.44 -26.64
C ILE A 47 15.90 38.96 -27.47
N ASP A 48 15.87 38.65 -28.76
CA ASP A 48 14.79 39.05 -29.68
C ASP A 48 13.56 38.15 -29.47
N ALA A 49 12.41 38.73 -29.08
CA ALA A 49 11.21 37.97 -28.70
C ALA A 49 10.52 37.28 -29.90
N ASP A 50 10.60 37.85 -31.10
CA ASP A 50 9.78 37.43 -32.24
C ASP A 50 10.38 36.25 -33.02
N LYS A 51 11.61 35.84 -32.67
CA LYS A 51 12.37 34.81 -33.41
C LYS A 51 12.35 33.43 -32.79
N TYR A 52 11.95 33.31 -31.53
CA TYR A 52 12.26 32.14 -30.72
C TYR A 52 11.06 31.72 -29.88
N THR A 53 10.93 30.42 -29.68
CA THR A 53 9.99 29.79 -28.76
C THR A 53 10.41 29.99 -27.30
N LEU A 54 9.52 29.63 -26.35
CA LEU A 54 9.84 29.70 -24.91
C LEU A 54 11.07 28.84 -24.56
N SER A 55 11.19 27.63 -25.14
CA SER A 55 12.31 26.73 -24.88
C SER A 55 13.63 27.27 -25.40
N GLU A 56 13.62 27.86 -26.60
CA GLU A 56 14.81 28.49 -27.18
C GLU A 56 15.25 29.73 -26.39
N ILE A 57 14.31 30.63 -26.03
CA ILE A 57 14.63 31.85 -25.28
C ILE A 57 15.17 31.52 -23.90
N THR A 58 14.55 30.57 -23.19
CA THR A 58 15.03 30.16 -21.87
C THR A 58 16.38 29.47 -21.95
N ASN A 59 16.64 28.63 -22.95
CA ASN A 59 17.97 28.03 -23.17
C ASN A 59 19.02 29.11 -23.45
N LEU A 60 18.72 30.08 -24.31
CA LEU A 60 19.59 31.23 -24.57
C LEU A 60 19.83 32.08 -23.30
N ALA A 61 18.81 32.30 -22.48
CA ALA A 61 18.92 33.02 -21.22
C ALA A 61 19.79 32.27 -20.18
N GLU A 62 19.64 30.95 -20.08
CA GLU A 62 20.48 30.10 -19.23
C GLU A 62 21.96 30.17 -19.67
N ASN A 63 22.23 30.05 -20.98
CA ASN A 63 23.58 30.12 -21.54
C ASN A 63 24.25 31.49 -21.34
N LYS A 64 23.47 32.58 -21.37
CA LYS A 64 23.99 33.93 -21.09
C LYS A 64 24.22 34.18 -19.60
N THR A 65 23.54 33.46 -18.70
CA THR A 65 23.59 33.71 -17.26
C THR A 65 23.76 32.42 -16.47
N SER A 66 22.69 31.89 -15.89
CA SER A 66 22.64 30.60 -15.21
C SER A 66 21.18 30.18 -15.03
N ARG A 67 20.94 28.86 -14.92
CA ARG A 67 19.62 28.30 -14.58
C ARG A 67 19.02 28.96 -13.34
N LYS A 68 19.80 29.11 -12.27
CA LYS A 68 19.32 29.72 -11.02
C LYS A 68 18.74 31.12 -11.24
N ARG A 69 19.33 31.92 -12.14
CA ARG A 69 18.82 33.26 -12.46
C ARG A 69 17.50 33.20 -13.22
N VAL A 70 17.41 32.34 -14.25
CA VAL A 70 16.19 32.14 -15.04
C VAL A 70 15.03 31.67 -14.15
N ILE A 71 15.26 30.69 -13.28
CA ILE A 71 14.26 30.20 -12.32
C ILE A 71 13.86 31.30 -11.32
N THR A 72 14.81 32.10 -10.83
CA THR A 72 14.50 33.23 -9.93
C THR A 72 13.60 34.26 -10.60
N ASP A 73 13.84 34.57 -11.88
CA ASP A 73 13.02 35.53 -12.62
C ASP A 73 11.63 34.94 -12.97
N LEU A 74 11.53 33.63 -13.26
CA LEU A 74 10.25 32.93 -13.38
C LEU A 74 9.44 33.02 -12.07
N ARG A 75 10.06 32.72 -10.92
CA ARG A 75 9.41 32.79 -9.60
C ARG A 75 8.86 34.17 -9.28
N LYS A 76 9.54 35.24 -9.69
CA LYS A 76 9.02 36.62 -9.51
C LYS A 76 7.73 36.86 -10.29
N LEU A 77 7.62 36.31 -11.49
CA LEU A 77 6.39 36.44 -12.29
C LEU A 77 5.21 35.66 -11.70
N CYS A 78 5.49 34.58 -10.98
CA CYS A 78 4.50 33.77 -10.28
C CYS A 78 4.28 34.21 -8.82
N GLY A 79 5.01 35.21 -8.32
CA GLY A 79 4.92 35.67 -6.94
C GLY A 79 3.68 36.52 -6.66
N GLY A 80 3.00 36.27 -5.54
CA GLY A 80 1.84 37.06 -5.09
C GLY A 80 0.57 36.85 -5.92
N LEU A 81 0.48 35.74 -6.66
CA LEU A 81 -0.73 35.35 -7.35
C LEU A 81 -1.74 34.76 -6.35
N HIS A 82 -3.02 35.02 -6.60
CA HIS A 82 -4.13 34.47 -5.82
C HIS A 82 -5.24 33.97 -6.75
N PRO A 83 -5.93 32.86 -6.42
CA PRO A 83 -7.00 32.34 -7.26
C PRO A 83 -8.11 33.37 -7.48
N GLN A 84 -8.49 33.58 -8.74
CA GLN A 84 -9.61 34.43 -9.13
C GLN A 84 -10.57 33.70 -10.10
N GLY A 85 -11.74 34.29 -10.32
CA GLY A 85 -12.74 33.77 -11.24
C GLY A 85 -13.20 32.34 -10.90
N GLY A 86 -13.47 31.58 -11.96
CA GLY A 86 -13.92 30.19 -11.95
C GLY A 86 -12.93 29.24 -11.31
N LEU A 87 -11.64 29.59 -11.23
CA LEU A 87 -10.66 28.77 -10.52
C LEU A 87 -11.05 28.64 -9.03
N ARG A 88 -11.64 29.67 -8.41
CA ARG A 88 -12.15 29.60 -7.03
C ARG A 88 -13.26 28.57 -6.83
N ASN A 89 -13.90 28.10 -7.89
CA ASN A 89 -14.97 27.10 -7.79
C ASN A 89 -14.44 25.67 -7.93
N LEU A 90 -13.15 25.50 -8.23
CA LEU A 90 -12.52 24.20 -8.45
C LEU A 90 -12.75 23.23 -7.27
N SER A 91 -12.44 23.67 -6.05
CA SER A 91 -12.56 22.85 -4.83
C SER A 91 -14.00 22.62 -4.33
N LEU A 92 -15.02 23.16 -5.02
CA LEU A 92 -16.43 22.88 -4.72
C LEU A 92 -16.88 21.49 -5.19
N TYR A 93 -16.12 20.85 -6.08
CA TYR A 93 -16.48 19.58 -6.69
C TYR A 93 -15.38 18.55 -6.46
N ASP A 94 -15.77 17.29 -6.33
CA ASP A 94 -14.85 16.17 -6.12
C ASP A 94 -14.39 15.65 -7.49
N TRP A 95 -13.34 16.26 -8.03
CA TRP A 95 -12.75 15.87 -9.32
C TRP A 95 -11.97 14.57 -9.19
N LYS A 96 -11.97 13.74 -10.25
CA LYS A 96 -11.17 12.50 -10.27
C LYS A 96 -9.68 12.78 -10.06
N SER A 97 -9.15 13.70 -10.86
CA SER A 97 -7.76 14.17 -10.79
C SER A 97 -7.58 15.44 -11.61
N ILE A 98 -6.55 16.20 -11.28
CA ILE A 98 -6.20 17.45 -11.96
C ILE A 98 -4.79 17.34 -12.50
N TYR A 99 -4.62 17.62 -13.78
CA TYR A 99 -3.33 17.73 -14.45
C TYR A 99 -3.10 19.18 -14.85
N THR A 100 -1.87 19.65 -14.75
CA THR A 100 -1.51 20.99 -15.20
C THR A 100 -0.12 21.04 -15.79
N THR A 101 0.06 21.92 -16.76
CA THR A 101 1.38 22.33 -17.27
C THR A 101 1.84 23.65 -16.66
N ASN A 102 1.05 24.23 -15.76
CA ASN A 102 1.36 25.49 -15.10
C ASN A 102 2.35 25.27 -13.95
N TYR A 103 3.25 26.23 -13.76
CA TYR A 103 4.24 26.21 -12.70
C TYR A 103 3.69 26.76 -11.37
N ASP A 104 2.70 27.67 -11.44
CA ASP A 104 2.08 28.35 -10.30
C ASP A 104 1.36 27.42 -9.33
N ASP A 105 1.10 27.88 -8.11
CA ASP A 105 0.49 27.16 -6.98
C ASP A 105 -1.00 27.49 -6.80
N LEU A 106 -1.68 28.01 -7.84
CA LEU A 106 -3.04 28.53 -7.70
C LEU A 106 -4.10 27.44 -7.47
N VAL A 107 -3.87 26.22 -7.97
CA VAL A 107 -4.77 25.11 -7.70
C VAL A 107 -4.67 24.72 -6.23
N GLU A 108 -3.44 24.60 -5.73
CA GLU A 108 -3.10 24.29 -4.34
C GLU A 108 -3.75 25.31 -3.39
N GLN A 109 -3.54 26.61 -3.62
CA GLN A 109 -4.16 27.69 -2.85
C GLN A 109 -5.70 27.62 -2.83
N THR A 110 -6.32 27.12 -3.91
CA THR A 110 -7.79 27.01 -3.99
C THR A 110 -8.35 25.91 -3.09
N TYR A 111 -7.62 24.83 -2.91
CA TYR A 111 -7.99 23.74 -1.99
C TYR A 111 -7.68 24.14 -0.55
N GLU A 112 -6.50 24.72 -0.31
CA GLU A 112 -6.08 25.21 1.01
C GLU A 112 -7.06 26.24 1.58
N ALA A 113 -7.53 27.20 0.76
CA ALA A 113 -8.50 28.21 1.17
C ALA A 113 -9.86 27.65 1.64
N ARG A 114 -10.15 26.37 1.34
CA ARG A 114 -11.35 25.65 1.81
C ARG A 114 -11.07 24.59 2.87
N GLY A 115 -9.83 24.48 3.35
CA GLY A 115 -9.42 23.43 4.29
C GLY A 115 -9.45 22.03 3.66
N LYS A 116 -9.38 21.93 2.33
CA LYS A 116 -9.27 20.67 1.59
C LYS A 116 -7.80 20.36 1.31
N ALA A 117 -7.41 19.10 1.44
CA ALA A 117 -6.06 18.64 1.21
C ALA A 117 -5.84 18.33 -0.28
N CYS A 118 -4.80 18.93 -0.89
CA CYS A 118 -4.42 18.74 -2.28
C CYS A 118 -3.08 18.02 -2.36
N ARG A 119 -3.05 16.84 -2.96
CA ARG A 119 -1.84 16.02 -3.06
C ARG A 119 -1.10 16.34 -4.37
N VAL A 120 0.11 16.89 -4.28
CA VAL A 120 0.84 17.42 -5.43
C VAL A 120 1.95 16.48 -5.89
N TYR A 121 1.93 16.11 -7.17
CA TYR A 121 2.97 15.32 -7.84
C TYR A 121 3.67 16.18 -8.89
N SER A 122 4.98 16.32 -8.74
CA SER A 122 5.85 17.05 -9.67
C SER A 122 7.01 16.20 -10.20
N SER A 123 7.22 15.02 -9.62
CA SER A 123 8.31 14.11 -9.96
C SER A 123 7.99 12.67 -9.54
N ASN A 124 8.75 11.70 -10.08
CA ASN A 124 8.65 10.29 -9.66
C ASN A 124 8.88 10.07 -8.16
N PHE A 125 9.57 10.98 -7.45
CA PHE A 125 9.81 10.88 -6.01
C PHE A 125 8.58 11.22 -5.16
N ASP A 126 7.60 11.93 -5.74
CA ASP A 126 6.38 12.30 -5.04
C ASP A 126 5.40 11.10 -4.96
N PHE A 127 5.57 10.08 -5.81
CA PHE A 127 4.83 8.82 -5.75
C PHE A 127 5.33 7.95 -4.59
N THR A 128 4.75 8.18 -3.43
CA THR A 128 4.95 7.41 -2.21
C THR A 128 3.60 7.01 -1.64
N ILE A 129 3.53 6.10 -0.69
CA ILE A 129 2.28 5.92 0.07
C ILE A 129 2.24 7.01 1.15
N THR A 130 1.28 7.94 1.05
CA THR A 130 1.01 8.93 2.10
C THR A 130 -0.24 8.55 2.88
N GLU A 131 -0.19 8.73 4.19
CA GLU A 131 -1.32 8.50 5.09
C GLU A 131 -2.18 9.76 5.26
N GLU A 132 -1.93 10.83 4.54
CA GLU A 132 -2.82 12.00 4.60
C GLU A 132 -4.06 11.72 3.75
N GLU A 133 -5.24 12.06 4.25
CA GLU A 133 -6.43 12.13 3.40
C GLU A 133 -6.28 13.33 2.48
N TYR A 134 -6.61 13.14 1.21
CA TYR A 134 -6.55 14.18 0.20
C TYR A 134 -7.88 14.20 -0.56
N ASP A 135 -8.35 15.40 -0.86
CA ASP A 135 -9.57 15.64 -1.61
C ASP A 135 -9.32 15.55 -3.13
N VAL A 136 -8.07 15.74 -3.56
CA VAL A 136 -7.70 15.66 -4.98
C VAL A 136 -6.21 15.35 -5.18
N ASP A 137 -5.91 14.62 -6.24
CA ASP A 137 -4.56 14.50 -6.79
C ASP A 137 -4.32 15.60 -7.86
N LEU A 138 -3.24 16.37 -7.70
CA LEU A 138 -2.75 17.38 -8.64
C LEU A 138 -1.41 16.96 -9.24
N PHE A 139 -1.37 16.78 -10.55
CA PHE A 139 -0.19 16.39 -11.31
C PHE A 139 0.36 17.57 -12.12
N LYS A 140 1.56 18.05 -11.76
CA LYS A 140 2.23 19.19 -12.41
C LYS A 140 3.28 18.68 -13.41
N ILE A 141 2.88 18.53 -14.66
CA ILE A 141 3.64 17.88 -15.75
C ILE A 141 4.97 18.60 -16.03
N HIS A 142 4.98 19.94 -15.94
CA HIS A 142 6.16 20.76 -16.22
C HIS A 142 6.90 21.23 -14.95
N GLY A 143 6.61 20.61 -13.80
CA GLY A 143 7.20 20.96 -12.50
C GLY A 143 6.45 22.07 -11.77
N THR A 144 7.02 22.56 -10.67
CA THR A 144 6.41 23.56 -9.77
C THR A 144 7.40 24.66 -9.44
N ILE A 145 6.93 25.89 -9.26
CA ILE A 145 7.78 27.05 -8.87
C ILE A 145 8.59 26.81 -7.59
N GLU A 146 8.14 25.93 -6.70
CA GLU A 146 8.80 25.67 -5.42
C GLU A 146 10.07 24.81 -5.53
N LYS A 147 10.16 23.94 -6.55
CA LYS A 147 11.19 22.90 -6.62
C LYS A 147 11.97 23.01 -7.93
N ASP A 148 13.29 23.19 -7.82
CA ASP A 148 14.20 23.07 -8.95
C ASP A 148 15.57 22.51 -8.54
N ILE A 149 16.26 21.86 -9.50
CA ILE A 149 17.61 21.32 -9.31
C ILE A 149 18.64 22.39 -8.93
N SER A 150 18.43 23.65 -9.31
CA SER A 150 19.31 24.76 -8.96
C SER A 150 19.32 25.09 -7.46
N ASP A 151 18.34 24.56 -6.71
CA ASP A 151 18.24 24.67 -5.25
C ASP A 151 18.62 23.36 -4.53
N GLY A 152 19.13 22.36 -5.26
CA GLY A 152 19.47 21.04 -4.72
C GLY A 152 18.27 20.10 -4.58
N ASN A 153 17.11 20.45 -5.15
CA ASN A 153 15.97 19.54 -5.25
C ASN A 153 16.21 18.46 -6.31
N VAL A 154 15.46 17.36 -6.22
CA VAL A 154 15.50 16.28 -7.23
C VAL A 154 14.54 16.56 -8.39
N SER A 155 13.48 17.34 -8.15
CA SER A 155 12.53 17.80 -9.15
C SER A 155 13.06 19.02 -9.92
N ARG A 156 12.62 19.18 -11.17
CA ARG A 156 13.10 20.18 -12.12
C ARG A 156 11.94 20.88 -12.82
N ILE A 157 12.02 22.20 -12.99
CA ILE A 157 11.08 22.97 -13.82
C ILE A 157 11.44 22.81 -15.30
N ILE A 158 10.43 22.57 -16.13
CA ILE A 158 10.62 22.31 -17.56
C ILE A 158 10.48 23.59 -18.35
N LEU A 159 11.60 24.09 -18.87
CA LEU A 159 11.64 25.30 -19.68
C LEU A 159 12.36 25.06 -21.00
N THR A 160 13.53 24.40 -20.96
CA THR A 160 14.42 24.24 -22.11
C THR A 160 14.25 22.89 -22.81
N GLU A 161 14.75 22.75 -24.04
CA GLU A 161 14.78 21.43 -24.74
C GLU A 161 15.59 20.38 -23.97
N ALA A 162 16.71 20.78 -23.38
CA ALA A 162 17.50 19.91 -22.51
C ALA A 162 16.71 19.45 -21.28
N ASP A 163 15.77 20.26 -20.77
CA ASP A 163 14.88 19.84 -19.69
C ASP A 163 13.90 18.76 -20.15
N TYR A 164 13.39 18.83 -21.38
CA TYR A 164 12.57 17.77 -21.98
C TYR A 164 13.34 16.45 -22.07
N GLU A 165 14.55 16.46 -22.62
CA GLU A 165 15.37 15.25 -22.77
C GLU A 165 15.81 14.66 -21.42
N GLN A 166 16.27 15.50 -20.48
CA GLN A 166 16.86 15.02 -19.22
C GLN A 166 15.84 14.49 -18.21
N THR A 167 14.55 14.78 -18.39
CA THR A 167 13.50 14.38 -17.45
C THR A 167 12.52 13.36 -18.02
N GLU A 168 12.76 12.87 -19.24
CA GLU A 168 11.96 11.79 -19.85
C GLU A 168 11.81 10.56 -18.93
N PRO A 169 12.88 10.04 -18.26
CA PRO A 169 12.73 8.92 -17.33
C PRO A 169 11.98 9.28 -16.03
N TYR A 170 11.93 10.56 -15.67
CA TYR A 170 11.40 11.05 -14.39
C TYR A 170 9.96 11.60 -14.48
N ARG A 171 9.36 11.62 -15.69
CA ARG A 171 7.98 12.05 -15.94
C ARG A 171 7.08 10.93 -16.44
N GLU A 172 7.65 9.81 -16.87
CA GLU A 172 6.91 8.68 -17.44
C GLU A 172 5.72 8.28 -16.54
N TYR A 173 5.87 8.37 -15.22
CA TYR A 173 4.81 8.04 -14.27
C TYR A 173 3.65 9.02 -14.24
N ILE A 174 3.89 10.33 -14.38
CA ILE A 174 2.79 11.29 -14.47
C ILE A 174 1.98 11.03 -15.75
N TYR A 175 2.67 10.74 -16.86
CA TYR A 175 2.03 10.40 -18.12
C TYR A 175 1.34 9.03 -18.09
N ASP A 176 1.92 8.02 -17.46
CA ASP A 176 1.30 6.72 -17.28
C ASP A 176 0.08 6.78 -16.37
N ARG A 177 0.14 7.60 -15.31
CA ARG A 177 -1.01 7.89 -14.47
C ARG A 177 -2.11 8.55 -15.29
N LEU A 178 -1.78 9.54 -16.12
CA LEU A 178 -2.75 10.19 -17.01
C LEU A 178 -3.38 9.17 -17.97
N LYS A 179 -2.60 8.30 -18.60
CA LYS A 179 -3.12 7.23 -19.48
C LYS A 179 -4.11 6.33 -18.74
N GLY A 180 -3.81 5.98 -17.49
CA GLY A 180 -4.67 5.16 -16.65
C GLY A 180 -5.94 5.86 -16.19
N ASP A 181 -5.83 7.11 -15.74
CA ASP A 181 -6.98 7.92 -15.31
C ASP A 181 -7.98 8.13 -16.45
N LEU A 182 -7.50 8.30 -17.69
CA LEU A 182 -8.30 8.44 -18.91
C LEU A 182 -8.97 7.13 -19.37
N ALA A 183 -8.62 5.98 -18.80
CA ALA A 183 -9.26 4.71 -19.12
C ALA A 183 -10.67 4.65 -18.47
N GLY A 184 -11.67 5.25 -19.13
CA GLY A 184 -13.06 5.27 -18.66
C GLY A 184 -13.50 6.54 -17.92
N ALA A 185 -12.64 7.56 -17.84
CA ALA A 185 -13.02 8.88 -17.32
C ALA A 185 -13.19 9.93 -18.43
N ASN A 186 -14.02 10.93 -18.18
CA ASN A 186 -14.10 12.11 -19.02
C ASN A 186 -12.84 12.96 -18.86
N LEU A 187 -12.45 13.69 -19.91
CA LEU A 187 -11.36 14.67 -19.86
C LEU A 187 -11.86 16.03 -20.32
N ILE A 188 -11.70 17.05 -19.47
CA ILE A 188 -11.96 18.45 -19.83
C ILE A 188 -10.64 19.22 -19.85
N ILE A 189 -10.29 19.74 -21.02
CA ILE A 189 -9.06 20.48 -21.26
C ILE A 189 -9.39 21.97 -21.30
N ILE A 190 -8.80 22.76 -20.40
CA ILE A 190 -9.08 24.20 -20.26
C ILE A 190 -7.78 24.99 -20.29
N GLY A 191 -7.69 25.95 -21.22
CA GLY A 191 -6.54 26.86 -21.31
C GLY A 191 -5.23 26.19 -21.76
N GLN A 192 -5.29 24.98 -22.29
CA GLN A 192 -4.14 24.23 -22.80
C GLN A 192 -4.21 24.08 -24.33
N SER A 193 -3.09 24.37 -25.01
CA SER A 193 -2.97 24.33 -26.48
C SER A 193 -2.61 22.96 -27.06
N LEU A 194 -2.28 21.96 -26.22
CA LEU A 194 -1.81 20.64 -26.63
C LEU A 194 -0.62 20.70 -27.61
N THR A 195 0.30 21.63 -27.34
CA THR A 195 1.56 21.80 -28.09
C THR A 195 2.63 20.79 -27.66
N ASP A 196 2.57 20.32 -26.42
CA ASP A 196 3.42 19.25 -25.90
C ASP A 196 3.14 17.92 -26.64
N PRO A 197 4.16 17.33 -27.33
CA PRO A 197 3.97 16.14 -28.15
C PRO A 197 3.46 14.91 -27.38
N ASP A 198 3.96 14.69 -26.16
CA ASP A 198 3.63 13.52 -25.35
C ASP A 198 2.19 13.61 -24.85
N LEU A 199 1.82 14.76 -24.29
CA LEU A 199 0.46 15.03 -23.84
C LEU A 199 -0.54 14.91 -25.00
N LYS A 200 -0.19 15.46 -26.16
CA LYS A 200 -1.00 15.36 -27.38
C LYS A 200 -1.16 13.92 -27.85
N ALA A 201 -0.10 13.11 -27.79
CA ALA A 201 -0.15 11.70 -28.17
C ALA A 201 -1.09 10.90 -27.24
N ILE A 202 -1.03 11.16 -25.93
CA ILE A 202 -1.89 10.51 -24.93
C ILE A 202 -3.37 10.85 -25.18
N VAL A 203 -3.70 12.14 -25.34
CA VAL A 203 -5.07 12.59 -25.57
C VAL A 203 -5.63 12.00 -26.88
N ASN A 204 -4.85 12.03 -27.97
CA ASN A 204 -5.27 11.45 -29.24
C ASN A 204 -5.51 9.94 -29.15
N ARG A 205 -4.64 9.22 -28.42
CA ARG A 205 -4.79 7.77 -28.19
C ARG A 205 -6.06 7.48 -27.39
N ALA A 206 -6.32 8.23 -26.34
CA ALA A 206 -7.52 8.08 -25.52
C ALA A 206 -8.80 8.34 -26.35
N ALA A 207 -8.82 9.40 -27.15
CA ALA A 207 -9.94 9.70 -28.05
C ALA A 207 -10.20 8.56 -29.05
N ALA A 208 -9.14 8.03 -29.67
CA ALA A 208 -9.23 6.92 -30.62
C ALA A 208 -9.73 5.61 -29.97
N LEU A 209 -9.33 5.34 -28.72
CA LEU A 209 -9.80 4.16 -27.97
C LEU A 209 -11.28 4.30 -27.60
N ASN A 210 -11.70 5.46 -27.12
CA ASN A 210 -13.10 5.70 -26.75
C ASN A 210 -14.03 5.51 -27.96
N ALA A 211 -13.60 5.98 -29.14
CA ALA A 211 -14.34 5.79 -30.39
C ALA A 211 -14.47 4.31 -30.81
N LYS A 212 -13.42 3.49 -30.59
CA LYS A 212 -13.40 2.06 -30.99
C LYS A 212 -14.20 1.15 -30.06
N VAL A 213 -14.19 1.44 -28.76
CA VAL A 213 -14.77 0.59 -27.72
C VAL A 213 -16.22 1.02 -27.39
N LEU A 214 -16.77 2.03 -28.08
CA LEU A 214 -18.05 2.66 -27.74
C LEU A 214 -18.10 3.10 -26.26
N ASN A 215 -16.96 3.56 -25.74
CA ASN A 215 -16.84 4.00 -24.36
C ASN A 215 -17.61 5.33 -24.21
N PRO A 216 -18.50 5.48 -23.22
CA PRO A 216 -19.24 6.74 -23.01
C PRO A 216 -18.34 7.91 -22.57
N ALA A 217 -17.08 7.67 -22.21
CA ALA A 217 -16.14 8.71 -21.78
C ALA A 217 -15.88 9.77 -22.88
N LYS A 218 -16.16 11.03 -22.56
CA LYS A 218 -16.02 12.19 -23.45
C LYS A 218 -14.71 12.93 -23.21
N ILE A 219 -14.02 13.30 -24.28
CA ILE A 219 -12.88 14.21 -24.25
C ILE A 219 -13.31 15.54 -24.86
N ALA A 220 -13.21 16.62 -24.08
CA ALA A 220 -13.59 17.95 -24.51
C ALA A 220 -12.46 18.98 -24.31
N LEU A 221 -12.38 19.93 -25.25
CA LEU A 221 -11.42 21.02 -25.26
C LEU A 221 -12.16 22.36 -25.30
N LEU A 222 -11.85 23.24 -24.34
CA LEU A 222 -12.35 24.61 -24.30
C LEU A 222 -11.34 25.55 -24.96
N LEU A 223 -11.73 26.09 -26.12
CA LEU A 223 -10.97 27.11 -26.82
C LEU A 223 -11.43 28.50 -26.37
N TYR A 224 -10.49 29.30 -25.86
CA TYR A 224 -10.81 30.66 -25.38
C TYR A 224 -11.28 31.58 -26.51
N GLN A 225 -10.62 31.52 -27.67
CA GLN A 225 -11.00 32.28 -28.86
C GLN A 225 -11.74 31.38 -29.84
N ARG A 226 -12.79 31.95 -30.46
CA ARG A 226 -13.54 31.26 -31.50
C ARG A 226 -12.70 31.16 -32.77
N ASP A 227 -12.37 29.93 -33.13
CA ASP A 227 -11.63 29.54 -34.33
C ASP A 227 -12.23 28.21 -34.82
N ASP A 228 -13.16 28.31 -35.76
CA ASP A 228 -13.93 27.16 -36.25
C ASP A 228 -13.04 26.19 -37.08
N ASP A 229 -12.01 26.71 -37.76
CA ASP A 229 -11.05 25.90 -38.52
C ASP A 229 -10.18 25.05 -37.60
N ARG A 230 -9.64 25.67 -36.54
CA ARG A 230 -8.88 24.95 -35.51
C ARG A 230 -9.75 23.96 -34.75
N ALA A 231 -11.00 24.33 -34.44
CA ALA A 231 -11.95 23.42 -33.81
C ALA A 231 -12.16 22.15 -34.65
N SER A 232 -12.35 22.29 -35.96
CA SER A 232 -12.52 21.17 -36.89
C SER A 232 -11.33 20.19 -36.85
N LEU A 233 -10.09 20.65 -36.67
CA LEU A 233 -8.91 19.78 -36.58
C LEU A 233 -8.93 18.86 -35.35
N PHE A 234 -9.45 19.34 -34.22
CA PHE A 234 -9.59 18.54 -33.01
C PHE A 234 -10.80 17.59 -33.09
N GLU A 235 -11.91 18.06 -33.66
CA GLU A 235 -13.12 17.24 -33.85
C GLU A 235 -12.88 16.03 -34.75
N GLN A 236 -12.07 16.17 -35.81
CA GLN A 236 -11.67 15.04 -36.66
C GLN A 236 -10.91 13.94 -35.92
N ARG A 237 -10.35 14.24 -34.74
CA ARG A 237 -9.65 13.29 -33.88
C ARG A 237 -10.53 12.73 -32.76
N GLY A 238 -11.83 13.05 -32.75
CA GLY A 238 -12.78 12.61 -31.72
C GLY A 238 -12.78 13.48 -30.45
N ILE A 239 -12.20 14.68 -30.49
CA ILE A 239 -12.21 15.63 -29.37
C ILE A 239 -13.37 16.61 -29.57
N THR A 240 -14.25 16.73 -28.58
CA THR A 240 -15.36 17.67 -28.62
C THR A 240 -14.86 19.07 -28.31
N VAL A 241 -15.23 20.08 -29.11
CA VAL A 241 -14.76 21.46 -28.89
C VAL A 241 -15.91 22.35 -28.44
N ALA A 242 -15.66 23.14 -27.40
CA ALA A 242 -16.52 24.25 -26.98
C ALA A 242 -15.71 25.55 -26.90
N PHE A 243 -16.38 26.69 -27.04
CA PHE A 243 -15.75 28.00 -26.93
C PHE A 243 -16.07 28.63 -25.58
N GLY A 244 -15.04 29.12 -24.88
CA GLY A 244 -15.14 29.75 -23.57
C GLY A 244 -13.93 29.48 -22.68
N GLY A 245 -13.88 30.15 -21.54
CA GLY A 245 -12.83 30.02 -20.53
C GLY A 245 -13.21 29.16 -19.32
N ILE A 246 -12.36 29.17 -18.31
CA ILE A 246 -12.61 28.50 -17.02
C ILE A 246 -13.83 29.09 -16.31
N ASP A 247 -14.05 30.40 -16.41
CA ASP A 247 -15.19 31.08 -15.79
C ASP A 247 -16.52 30.59 -16.36
N ASP A 248 -16.63 30.55 -17.69
CA ASP A 248 -17.84 30.08 -18.40
C ASP A 248 -18.17 28.63 -18.04
N PHE A 249 -17.15 27.78 -17.95
CA PHE A 249 -17.29 26.37 -17.55
C PHE A 249 -17.91 26.23 -16.15
N PHE A 250 -17.34 26.91 -15.15
CA PHE A 250 -17.81 26.79 -13.77
C PHE A 250 -19.14 27.50 -13.53
N VAL A 251 -19.47 28.55 -14.29
CA VAL A 251 -20.78 29.21 -14.24
C VAL A 251 -21.87 28.24 -14.69
N GLU A 252 -21.69 27.56 -15.81
CA GLU A 252 -22.66 26.57 -16.30
C GLU A 252 -22.75 25.33 -15.37
N LEU A 253 -21.64 24.91 -14.78
CA LEU A 253 -21.59 23.79 -13.82
C LEU A 253 -22.33 24.10 -12.51
N ALA A 254 -22.24 25.34 -12.03
CA ALA A 254 -22.99 25.78 -10.85
C ALA A 254 -24.51 25.77 -11.12
N GLN A 255 -24.93 26.14 -12.33
CA GLN A 255 -26.35 26.15 -12.71
C GLN A 255 -26.95 24.73 -12.80
N SER A 256 -26.16 23.72 -13.18
CA SER A 256 -26.63 22.33 -13.24
C SER A 256 -26.71 21.68 -11.85
N THR A 257 -25.77 21.98 -10.94
CA THR A 257 -25.71 21.37 -9.60
C THR A 257 -26.74 21.90 -8.60
N VAL A 258 -27.15 23.17 -8.69
CA VAL A 258 -28.24 23.73 -7.86
C VAL A 258 -29.56 22.94 -8.02
N LYS A 259 -29.83 22.36 -9.19
CA LYS A 259 -31.02 21.53 -9.41
C LYS A 259 -30.98 20.18 -8.68
N VAL A 260 -29.79 19.65 -8.43
CA VAL A 260 -29.58 18.32 -7.81
C VAL A 260 -29.64 18.41 -6.28
N ASN A 261 -29.05 19.44 -5.68
CA ASN A 261 -28.96 19.57 -4.22
C ASN A 261 -30.30 19.88 -3.52
N THR A 262 -31.28 20.48 -4.21
CA THR A 262 -32.63 20.69 -3.66
C THR A 262 -33.40 19.41 -3.33
N MET A 263 -32.93 18.23 -3.75
CA MET A 263 -33.54 16.94 -3.41
C MET A 263 -32.82 16.17 -2.29
N ALA A 264 -31.59 16.53 -1.94
CA ALA A 264 -30.74 15.74 -1.03
C ALA A 264 -30.71 16.24 0.43
N ALA A 265 -31.19 17.46 0.70
CA ALA A 265 -30.99 18.16 1.97
C ALA A 265 -31.92 17.74 3.14
N SER A 266 -32.41 16.49 3.19
CA SER A 266 -33.42 16.06 4.19
C SER A 266 -33.00 14.93 5.15
N LEU A 267 -31.72 14.61 5.32
CA LEU A 267 -31.28 13.54 6.22
C LEU A 267 -30.17 14.06 7.16
N GLY A 268 -30.45 14.06 8.47
CA GLY A 268 -29.51 14.44 9.52
C GLY A 268 -28.75 13.22 10.03
N GLU A 269 -27.45 13.40 10.29
CA GLU A 269 -26.50 12.32 10.57
C GLU A 269 -26.73 11.63 11.93
N THR A 270 -27.05 10.34 11.87
CA THR A 270 -27.17 9.37 12.96
C THR A 270 -25.94 8.45 13.02
N LEU A 271 -25.84 7.61 14.06
CA LEU A 271 -24.75 6.62 14.20
C LEU A 271 -24.73 5.63 13.02
N ASP A 272 -25.91 5.36 12.45
CA ASP A 272 -26.07 4.56 11.23
C ASP A 272 -25.46 5.27 10.00
N ASP A 273 -25.45 6.61 9.95
CA ASP A 273 -24.86 7.38 8.84
C ASP A 273 -23.32 7.35 8.84
N ILE A 274 -22.68 7.31 10.01
CA ILE A 274 -21.20 7.25 10.12
C ILE A 274 -20.67 5.86 9.73
N SER A 275 -21.40 4.79 10.05
CA SER A 275 -21.01 3.42 9.69
C SER A 275 -21.48 2.98 8.31
N ALA A 276 -22.64 3.46 7.82
CA ALA A 276 -23.16 3.10 6.50
C ALA A 276 -22.49 3.86 5.35
N MET A 277 -21.87 5.02 5.61
CA MET A 277 -21.19 5.81 4.57
C MET A 277 -19.73 5.44 4.32
N ASN A 278 -19.14 4.50 5.09
CA ASN A 278 -17.75 4.11 4.86
C ASN A 278 -17.66 2.77 4.08
N PRO A 279 -17.29 2.78 2.78
CA PRO A 279 -17.16 1.57 1.97
C PRO A 279 -16.09 0.59 2.52
N SER A 280 -15.24 1.04 3.46
CA SER A 280 -14.21 0.22 4.12
C SER A 280 -14.72 -0.74 5.19
N THR A 281 -16.00 -0.69 5.57
CA THR A 281 -16.50 -1.41 6.75
C THR A 281 -17.72 -2.26 6.41
N ILE A 282 -17.75 -3.47 6.98
CA ILE A 282 -18.88 -4.39 6.91
C ILE A 282 -19.60 -4.33 8.27
N ASP A 283 -20.86 -3.90 8.26
CA ASP A 283 -21.75 -4.09 9.40
C ASP A 283 -22.20 -5.55 9.45
N VAL A 284 -21.74 -6.28 10.46
CA VAL A 284 -21.97 -7.73 10.59
C VAL A 284 -23.46 -8.04 10.67
N ALA A 285 -24.27 -7.18 11.28
CA ALA A 285 -25.71 -7.39 11.41
C ALA A 285 -26.44 -7.39 10.04
N THR A 286 -25.92 -6.63 9.08
CA THR A 286 -26.52 -6.52 7.74
C THR A 286 -26.21 -7.71 6.84
N VAL A 287 -25.05 -8.35 7.02
CA VAL A 287 -24.54 -9.44 6.18
C VAL A 287 -24.72 -10.83 6.79
N SER A 288 -25.26 -10.93 8.01
CA SER A 288 -25.48 -12.19 8.72
C SER A 288 -26.75 -12.94 8.30
N ASN A 289 -27.32 -12.63 7.12
CA ASN A 289 -28.53 -13.31 6.65
C ASN A 289 -28.21 -14.72 6.15
N ALA A 290 -28.66 -15.75 6.87
CA ALA A 290 -28.48 -17.16 6.51
C ALA A 290 -28.98 -17.53 5.10
N ALA A 291 -29.91 -16.76 4.51
CA ALA A 291 -30.38 -16.98 3.15
C ALA A 291 -29.33 -16.66 2.06
N LEU A 292 -28.28 -15.90 2.39
CA LEU A 292 -27.17 -15.55 1.51
C LEU A 292 -26.01 -16.56 1.59
N ALA A 293 -26.18 -17.65 2.33
CA ALA A 293 -25.13 -18.65 2.52
C ALA A 293 -24.83 -19.41 1.21
N ASP A 294 -23.54 -19.64 0.95
CA ASP A 294 -23.06 -20.41 -0.19
C ASP A 294 -22.16 -21.55 0.30
N VAL A 295 -22.82 -22.68 0.59
CA VAL A 295 -22.14 -23.92 1.01
C VAL A 295 -21.11 -24.36 -0.03
N SER A 296 -21.42 -24.19 -1.33
CA SER A 296 -20.55 -24.68 -2.41
C SER A 296 -19.26 -23.88 -2.45
N ALA A 297 -19.35 -22.55 -2.39
CA ALA A 297 -18.18 -21.68 -2.34
C ALA A 297 -17.29 -22.02 -1.13
N MET A 298 -17.87 -22.08 0.07
CA MET A 298 -17.12 -22.42 1.29
C MET A 298 -16.50 -23.82 1.21
N PHE A 299 -17.25 -24.81 0.69
CA PHE A 299 -16.77 -26.19 0.56
C PHE A 299 -15.59 -26.30 -0.42
N ASN A 300 -15.58 -25.50 -1.49
CA ASN A 300 -14.51 -25.43 -2.49
C ASN A 300 -13.31 -24.55 -2.09
N GLY A 301 -13.35 -23.90 -0.92
CA GLY A 301 -12.19 -23.26 -0.28
C GLY A 301 -12.28 -21.76 -0.07
N TRP A 302 -13.41 -21.13 -0.37
CA TRP A 302 -13.65 -19.76 0.06
C TRP A 302 -13.72 -19.66 1.60
N PRO A 303 -13.22 -18.57 2.22
CA PRO A 303 -13.42 -18.33 3.64
C PRO A 303 -14.92 -18.24 3.97
N ALA A 304 -15.34 -18.83 5.09
CA ALA A 304 -16.72 -18.75 5.52
C ALA A 304 -17.18 -17.29 5.72
N SER A 305 -18.33 -16.95 5.13
CA SER A 305 -19.02 -15.67 5.34
C SER A 305 -19.80 -15.69 6.67
N TYR A 306 -20.31 -14.51 7.07
CA TYR A 306 -21.23 -14.44 8.22
C TYR A 306 -22.53 -15.20 7.97
N ALA A 307 -23.05 -15.16 6.74
CA ALA A 307 -24.22 -15.92 6.33
C ALA A 307 -23.99 -17.44 6.47
N ASP A 308 -22.82 -17.94 6.07
CA ASP A 308 -22.49 -19.37 6.18
C ASP A 308 -22.42 -19.83 7.64
N ILE A 309 -21.86 -18.99 8.50
CA ILE A 309 -21.78 -19.28 9.93
C ILE A 309 -23.18 -19.25 10.56
N GLU A 310 -24.01 -18.26 10.21
CA GLU A 310 -25.39 -18.14 10.71
C GLU A 310 -26.28 -19.30 10.24
N ALA A 311 -26.10 -19.76 9.01
CA ALA A 311 -26.78 -20.93 8.44
C ALA A 311 -26.32 -22.27 9.04
N GLY A 312 -25.39 -22.26 10.01
CA GLY A 312 -24.89 -23.47 10.65
C GLY A 312 -24.06 -24.36 9.71
N LEU A 313 -23.36 -23.75 8.74
CA LEU A 313 -22.48 -24.47 7.80
C LEU A 313 -21.06 -24.64 8.32
N THR A 314 -20.74 -24.06 9.48
CA THR A 314 -19.43 -24.18 10.15
C THR A 314 -19.56 -24.86 11.50
N PHE A 315 -18.46 -25.37 12.04
CA PHE A 315 -18.42 -25.92 13.40
C PHE A 315 -17.80 -24.90 14.37
N PRO A 316 -18.27 -24.81 15.63
CA PRO A 316 -17.74 -23.83 16.58
C PRO A 316 -16.25 -24.06 16.90
N ARG A 317 -15.46 -22.98 16.90
CA ARG A 317 -14.05 -22.98 17.33
C ARG A 317 -13.92 -22.63 18.82
N THR A 318 -13.10 -23.37 19.57
CA THR A 318 -12.91 -23.15 21.02
C THR A 318 -12.34 -21.75 21.31
N ILE A 319 -11.40 -21.30 20.48
CA ILE A 319 -10.76 -19.99 20.64
C ILE A 319 -11.75 -18.82 20.60
N ALA A 320 -12.88 -18.97 19.90
CA ALA A 320 -13.91 -17.93 19.84
C ALA A 320 -14.49 -17.68 21.24
N ASP A 321 -14.72 -18.74 22.02
CA ASP A 321 -15.24 -18.62 23.39
C ASP A 321 -14.16 -18.07 24.35
N GLU A 322 -12.90 -18.48 24.19
CA GLU A 322 -11.78 -17.95 24.99
C GLU A 322 -11.60 -16.44 24.81
N VAL A 323 -11.64 -15.95 23.57
CA VAL A 323 -11.52 -14.53 23.25
C VAL A 323 -12.75 -13.78 23.77
N LYS A 324 -13.95 -14.35 23.62
CA LYS A 324 -15.19 -13.75 24.17
C LYS A 324 -15.06 -13.49 25.67
N ASN A 325 -14.72 -14.52 26.44
CA ASN A 325 -14.62 -14.43 27.90
C ASN A 325 -13.57 -13.39 28.33
N TYR A 326 -12.45 -13.29 27.60
CA TYR A 326 -11.45 -12.27 27.86
C TYR A 326 -11.98 -10.85 27.62
N LEU A 327 -12.64 -10.60 26.49
CA LEU A 327 -13.22 -9.30 26.17
C LEU A 327 -14.43 -8.94 27.04
N GLU A 328 -15.00 -9.86 27.81
CA GLU A 328 -16.03 -9.53 28.81
C GLU A 328 -15.42 -9.03 30.14
N THR A 329 -14.12 -9.24 30.36
CA THR A 329 -13.44 -8.77 31.58
C THR A 329 -13.25 -7.25 31.57
N SER A 330 -13.38 -6.59 32.73
CA SER A 330 -13.07 -5.16 32.89
C SER A 330 -11.59 -4.87 32.60
N ASN A 331 -11.29 -3.70 32.02
CA ASN A 331 -9.94 -3.26 31.62
C ASN A 331 -9.31 -3.99 30.41
N THR A 332 -10.11 -4.58 29.52
CA THR A 332 -9.62 -5.16 28.25
C THR A 332 -10.05 -4.33 27.05
N LEU A 333 -9.11 -4.09 26.13
CA LEU A 333 -9.31 -3.29 24.91
C LEU A 333 -9.02 -4.10 23.64
N CYS A 334 -7.98 -4.94 23.63
CA CYS A 334 -7.51 -5.60 22.41
C CYS A 334 -7.39 -7.13 22.53
N ALA A 335 -7.80 -7.88 21.51
CA ALA A 335 -7.48 -9.31 21.40
C ALA A 335 -6.79 -9.61 20.07
N VAL A 336 -5.66 -10.33 20.12
CA VAL A 336 -4.87 -10.65 18.91
C VAL A 336 -4.87 -12.16 18.67
N VAL A 337 -5.47 -12.61 17.58
CA VAL A 337 -5.54 -14.02 17.18
C VAL A 337 -4.45 -14.33 16.15
N LEU A 338 -3.47 -15.15 16.52
CA LEU A 338 -2.32 -15.53 15.70
C LEU A 338 -2.35 -17.01 15.32
N GLY A 339 -1.98 -17.34 14.09
CA GLY A 339 -1.92 -18.73 13.60
C GLY A 339 -1.39 -18.82 12.17
N ALA A 340 -1.18 -20.03 11.66
CA ALA A 340 -0.73 -20.26 10.29
C ALA A 340 -1.79 -19.84 9.24
N ALA A 341 -1.42 -19.83 7.96
CA ALA A 341 -2.36 -19.60 6.87
C ALA A 341 -3.37 -20.75 6.79
N GLY A 342 -4.66 -20.47 6.56
CA GLY A 342 -5.67 -21.52 6.40
C GLY A 342 -6.04 -22.31 7.68
N VAL A 343 -5.68 -21.88 8.89
CA VAL A 343 -6.13 -22.56 10.13
C VAL A 343 -7.55 -22.19 10.58
N GLY A 344 -8.21 -21.27 9.87
CA GLY A 344 -9.55 -20.78 10.20
C GLY A 344 -9.59 -19.61 11.19
N LYS A 345 -8.56 -18.75 11.24
CA LYS A 345 -8.52 -17.56 12.12
C LYS A 345 -9.71 -16.63 11.88
N SER A 346 -9.90 -16.24 10.62
CA SER A 346 -10.99 -15.35 10.20
C SER A 346 -12.34 -15.97 10.52
N THR A 347 -12.54 -17.25 10.21
CA THR A 347 -13.77 -17.98 10.58
C THR A 347 -14.02 -17.99 12.09
N ALA A 348 -12.99 -18.23 12.90
CA ALA A 348 -13.11 -18.23 14.36
C ALA A 348 -13.50 -16.85 14.91
N VAL A 349 -12.91 -15.77 14.37
CA VAL A 349 -13.25 -14.41 14.78
C VAL A 349 -14.63 -14.02 14.28
N LYS A 350 -15.04 -14.37 13.05
CA LYS A 350 -16.40 -14.14 12.56
C LYS A 350 -17.48 -14.84 13.40
N GLN A 351 -17.21 -16.06 13.86
CA GLN A 351 -18.07 -16.77 14.82
C GLN A 351 -18.19 -16.00 16.14
N LEU A 352 -17.08 -15.45 16.64
CA LEU A 352 -17.07 -14.59 17.82
C LEU A 352 -17.88 -13.30 17.60
N MET A 353 -17.72 -12.62 16.47
CA MET A 353 -18.46 -11.40 16.13
C MET A 353 -19.97 -11.64 16.15
N LEU A 354 -20.46 -12.74 15.54
CA LEU A 354 -21.89 -13.10 15.62
C LEU A 354 -22.35 -13.39 17.06
N LYS A 355 -21.53 -14.07 17.87
CA LYS A 355 -21.84 -14.34 19.29
C LYS A 355 -21.94 -13.06 20.12
N MET A 356 -21.12 -12.06 19.82
CA MET A 356 -21.14 -10.75 20.49
C MET A 356 -22.30 -9.89 20.02
N GLY A 357 -22.58 -9.87 18.72
CA GLY A 357 -23.77 -9.21 18.17
C GLY A 357 -25.06 -9.72 18.78
N ARG A 358 -25.20 -11.05 18.93
CA ARG A 358 -26.34 -11.67 19.63
C ARG A 358 -26.40 -11.35 21.13
N ALA A 359 -25.26 -10.99 21.74
CA ALA A 359 -25.22 -10.56 23.14
C ALA A 359 -25.55 -9.06 23.32
N GLY A 360 -25.82 -8.33 22.23
CA GLY A 360 -26.21 -6.93 22.22
C GLY A 360 -25.09 -5.95 21.85
N ASP A 361 -23.90 -6.43 21.47
CA ASP A 361 -22.81 -5.57 21.03
C ASP A 361 -23.00 -5.10 19.58
N ARG A 362 -22.55 -3.89 19.28
CA ARG A 362 -22.37 -3.44 17.89
C ARG A 362 -21.10 -4.08 17.32
N VAL A 363 -21.17 -4.64 16.12
CA VAL A 363 -20.09 -5.48 15.57
C VAL A 363 -19.77 -5.11 14.12
N TRP A 364 -18.51 -4.80 13.85
CA TRP A 364 -18.02 -4.40 12.53
C TRP A 364 -16.78 -5.16 12.11
N GLU A 365 -16.67 -5.46 10.82
CA GLU A 365 -15.44 -5.97 10.20
C GLU A 365 -14.86 -4.90 9.27
N HIS A 366 -13.57 -4.59 9.45
CA HIS A 366 -12.80 -3.77 8.53
C HIS A 366 -12.43 -4.60 7.30
N LYS A 367 -12.72 -4.08 6.11
CA LYS A 367 -12.29 -4.72 4.87
C LYS A 367 -10.79 -4.55 4.70
N SER A 368 -10.03 -5.65 4.72
CA SER A 368 -8.56 -5.61 4.75
C SER A 368 -7.96 -4.85 3.56
N ASP A 369 -8.57 -4.94 2.39
CA ASP A 369 -8.20 -4.23 1.15
C ASP A 369 -8.31 -2.70 1.27
N GLN A 370 -9.22 -2.21 2.11
CA GLN A 370 -9.50 -0.80 2.33
C GLN A 370 -8.64 -0.20 3.46
N ARG A 371 -8.48 1.13 3.43
CA ARG A 371 -7.72 1.87 4.45
C ARG A 371 -8.50 1.97 5.77
N LEU A 372 -7.82 1.76 6.90
CA LEU A 372 -8.43 1.92 8.23
C LEU A 372 -8.41 3.40 8.66
N VAL A 373 -9.57 4.08 8.63
CA VAL A 373 -9.69 5.50 9.01
C VAL A 373 -9.85 5.65 10.52
N LYS A 374 -8.72 5.79 11.23
CA LYS A 374 -8.67 5.84 12.71
C LYS A 374 -9.52 6.96 13.34
N ASP A 375 -9.58 8.15 12.75
CA ASP A 375 -10.34 9.27 13.31
C ASP A 375 -11.85 9.01 13.30
N THR A 376 -12.35 8.31 12.28
CA THR A 376 -13.74 7.85 12.22
C THR A 376 -14.04 6.87 13.36
N TRP A 377 -13.13 5.92 13.62
CA TRP A 377 -13.29 4.95 14.71
C TRP A 377 -13.21 5.57 16.10
N VAL A 378 -12.42 6.64 16.29
CA VAL A 378 -12.43 7.43 17.52
C VAL A 378 -13.80 8.08 17.73
N LYS A 379 -14.38 8.70 16.69
CA LYS A 379 -15.74 9.28 16.78
C LYS A 379 -16.80 8.22 17.09
N VAL A 380 -16.71 7.03 16.48
CA VAL A 380 -17.59 5.89 16.78
C VAL A 380 -17.44 5.49 18.25
N ALA A 381 -16.22 5.39 18.76
CA ALA A 381 -15.99 5.06 20.17
C ALA A 381 -16.57 6.11 21.13
N THR A 382 -16.45 7.40 20.82
CA THR A 382 -17.07 8.48 21.61
C THR A 382 -18.59 8.34 21.64
N ASN A 383 -19.21 8.07 20.49
CA ASN A 383 -20.66 7.92 20.40
C ASN A 383 -21.17 6.67 21.15
N LEU A 384 -20.42 5.56 21.09
CA LEU A 384 -20.71 4.37 21.88
C LEU A 384 -20.66 4.65 23.39
N LEU A 385 -19.65 5.40 23.84
CA LEU A 385 -19.51 5.84 25.22
C LEU A 385 -20.71 6.73 25.65
N ASP A 386 -21.08 7.73 24.83
CA ASP A 386 -22.19 8.64 25.11
C ASP A 386 -23.54 7.90 25.23
N LYS A 387 -23.72 6.82 24.48
CA LYS A 387 -24.92 5.97 24.51
C LYS A 387 -24.86 4.85 25.55
N GLY A 388 -23.72 4.64 26.20
CA GLY A 388 -23.50 3.48 27.07
C GLY A 388 -23.54 2.12 26.34
N GLU A 389 -23.35 2.13 25.01
CA GLU A 389 -23.30 0.92 24.17
C GLU A 389 -21.87 0.39 24.10
N ARG A 390 -21.71 -0.90 23.77
CA ARG A 390 -20.41 -1.51 23.50
C ARG A 390 -20.32 -1.92 22.03
N GLY A 391 -19.15 -1.67 21.45
CA GLY A 391 -18.82 -1.97 20.07
C GLY A 391 -17.56 -2.82 19.93
N ILE A 392 -17.48 -3.60 18.87
CA ILE A 392 -16.34 -4.45 18.53
C ILE A 392 -15.96 -4.23 17.08
N LEU A 393 -14.69 -3.91 16.84
CA LEU A 393 -14.08 -3.81 15.52
C LEU A 393 -13.16 -5.01 15.28
N PHE A 394 -13.46 -5.82 14.26
CA PHE A 394 -12.57 -6.84 13.75
C PHE A 394 -11.72 -6.30 12.60
N VAL A 395 -10.40 -6.45 12.70
CA VAL A 395 -9.45 -6.18 11.63
C VAL A 395 -8.72 -7.48 11.27
N ASP A 396 -9.06 -8.04 10.12
CA ASP A 396 -8.32 -9.18 9.56
C ASP A 396 -7.03 -8.71 8.87
N ASP A 397 -6.05 -9.61 8.75
CA ASP A 397 -4.69 -9.28 8.28
C ASP A 397 -4.13 -7.99 8.91
N ALA A 398 -4.32 -7.85 10.22
CA ALA A 398 -4.06 -6.64 10.99
C ALA A 398 -2.62 -6.09 10.88
N HIS A 399 -1.66 -6.91 10.45
CA HIS A 399 -0.29 -6.48 10.18
C HIS A 399 -0.17 -5.44 9.05
N ILE A 400 -1.21 -5.28 8.23
CA ILE A 400 -1.27 -4.32 7.12
C ILE A 400 -1.64 -2.93 7.64
N HIS A 401 -2.56 -2.85 8.60
CA HIS A 401 -3.06 -1.60 9.21
C HIS A 401 -2.47 -1.35 10.60
N LEU A 402 -1.28 -1.88 10.88
CA LEU A 402 -0.74 -1.92 12.24
C LEU A 402 -0.47 -0.51 12.81
N MET A 403 -0.09 0.44 11.96
CA MET A 403 0.16 1.80 12.39
C MET A 403 -1.13 2.48 12.84
N GLU A 404 -2.20 2.34 12.04
CA GLU A 404 -3.52 2.86 12.34
C GLU A 404 -4.12 2.20 13.59
N ILE A 405 -3.89 0.88 13.76
CA ILE A 405 -4.29 0.16 14.97
C ILE A 405 -3.53 0.67 16.19
N ASN A 406 -2.21 0.90 16.09
CA ASN A 406 -1.42 1.45 17.20
C ASN A 406 -1.97 2.82 17.63
N ASP A 407 -2.18 3.72 16.66
CA ASP A 407 -2.70 5.06 16.92
C ASP A 407 -4.11 5.04 17.51
N LEU A 408 -5.00 4.19 16.98
CA LEU A 408 -6.35 4.05 17.49
C LEU A 408 -6.35 3.54 18.94
N VAL A 409 -5.56 2.51 19.23
CA VAL A 409 -5.42 1.97 20.59
C VAL A 409 -4.88 3.03 21.55
N ASP A 410 -3.87 3.79 21.14
CA ASP A 410 -3.29 4.85 21.97
C ASP A 410 -4.28 5.97 22.29
N ARG A 411 -5.11 6.38 21.31
CA ARG A 411 -6.17 7.36 21.53
C ARG A 411 -7.28 6.85 22.44
N LEU A 412 -7.75 5.62 22.22
CA LEU A 412 -8.77 5.00 23.08
C LEU A 412 -8.31 4.89 24.54
N VAL A 413 -7.04 4.55 24.77
CA VAL A 413 -6.46 4.52 26.12
C VAL A 413 -6.33 5.93 26.69
N ALA A 414 -5.87 6.91 25.91
CA ALA A 414 -5.73 8.29 26.35
C ALA A 414 -7.09 8.90 26.75
N ASP A 415 -8.15 8.58 26.01
CA ASP A 415 -9.52 9.02 26.26
C ASP A 415 -10.23 8.18 27.35
N ASN A 416 -9.54 7.17 27.92
CA ASN A 416 -10.10 6.20 28.85
C ASN A 416 -11.40 5.54 28.34
N ASN A 417 -11.45 5.25 27.04
CA ASN A 417 -12.61 4.74 26.34
C ASN A 417 -12.43 3.26 25.96
N ALA A 418 -13.06 2.38 26.75
CA ALA A 418 -13.09 0.94 26.50
C ALA A 418 -14.39 0.45 25.83
N HIS A 419 -15.26 1.37 25.37
CA HIS A 419 -16.53 1.02 24.73
C HIS A 419 -16.35 0.48 23.31
N LEU A 420 -15.26 0.82 22.63
CA LEU A 420 -14.83 0.18 21.38
C LEU A 420 -13.70 -0.81 21.65
N LYS A 421 -13.97 -2.10 21.48
CA LYS A 421 -12.97 -3.18 21.58
C LYS A 421 -12.43 -3.56 20.21
N ILE A 422 -11.16 -3.93 20.13
CA ILE A 422 -10.48 -4.24 18.86
C ILE A 422 -10.03 -5.70 18.86
N ILE A 423 -10.38 -6.42 17.79
CA ILE A 423 -9.92 -7.78 17.54
C ILE A 423 -9.05 -7.79 16.29
N CYS A 424 -7.82 -8.25 16.42
CA CYS A 424 -6.88 -8.36 15.31
C CYS A 424 -6.65 -9.83 14.98
N ALA A 425 -6.71 -10.20 13.70
CA ALA A 425 -6.21 -11.49 13.23
C ALA A 425 -5.00 -11.28 12.31
N SER A 426 -3.95 -12.10 12.48
CA SER A 426 -2.78 -12.05 11.60
C SER A 426 -2.00 -13.36 11.63
N THR A 427 -1.15 -13.57 10.62
CA THR A 427 -0.11 -14.60 10.69
C THR A 427 1.01 -14.16 11.64
N ARG A 428 1.65 -15.12 12.33
CA ARG A 428 2.66 -14.82 13.36
C ARG A 428 3.94 -14.21 12.78
N ASN A 429 4.40 -14.75 11.67
CA ASN A 429 5.56 -14.26 10.91
C ASN A 429 5.39 -12.81 10.41
N GLN A 430 4.18 -12.39 10.05
CA GLN A 430 3.93 -11.00 9.68
C GLN A 430 3.73 -10.13 10.93
N TRP A 431 3.06 -10.64 11.96
CA TRP A 431 2.79 -9.88 13.18
C TRP A 431 4.06 -9.60 14.00
N SER A 432 4.82 -10.62 14.40
CA SER A 432 5.92 -10.51 15.38
C SER A 432 7.01 -9.49 15.04
N PRO A 433 7.56 -9.43 13.81
CA PRO A 433 8.68 -8.53 13.49
C PRO A 433 8.36 -7.04 13.56
N ARG A 434 7.07 -6.67 13.47
CA ARG A 434 6.62 -5.28 13.46
C ARG A 434 6.53 -4.72 14.88
N ILE A 435 6.71 -3.42 15.02
CA ILE A 435 6.68 -2.69 16.30
C ILE A 435 5.22 -2.32 16.61
N LYS A 436 4.77 -2.57 17.85
CA LYS A 436 3.43 -2.23 18.34
C LYS A 436 3.52 -1.21 19.46
N THR A 437 2.43 -0.48 19.69
CA THR A 437 2.29 0.35 20.90
C THR A 437 2.29 -0.53 22.16
N PRO A 438 2.88 -0.06 23.29
CA PRO A 438 2.77 -0.73 24.59
C PRO A 438 1.34 -1.05 25.02
N ASN A 439 0.38 -0.21 24.62
CA ASN A 439 -1.01 -0.34 25.02
C ASN A 439 -1.68 -1.63 24.48
N ILE A 440 -1.23 -2.15 23.34
CA ILE A 440 -1.70 -3.44 22.80
C ILE A 440 -1.34 -4.61 23.73
N TYR A 441 -0.20 -4.53 24.42
CA TYR A 441 0.22 -5.57 25.38
C TYR A 441 -0.39 -5.34 26.76
N LYS A 442 -0.46 -4.08 27.21
CA LYS A 442 -0.99 -3.72 28.53
C LYS A 442 -2.49 -3.95 28.66
N PHE A 443 -3.26 -3.62 27.62
CA PHE A 443 -4.72 -3.74 27.58
C PHE A 443 -5.19 -4.81 26.59
N GLY A 444 -4.30 -5.70 26.16
CA GLY A 444 -4.62 -6.76 25.22
C GLY A 444 -3.99 -8.11 25.53
N LYS A 445 -4.42 -9.14 24.79
CA LYS A 445 -3.92 -10.51 24.93
C LYS A 445 -3.77 -11.20 23.58
N GLU A 446 -2.68 -11.95 23.43
CA GLU A 446 -2.46 -12.81 22.27
C GLU A 446 -3.06 -14.22 22.49
N PHE A 447 -3.81 -14.70 21.50
CA PHE A 447 -4.41 -16.02 21.43
C PHE A 447 -3.83 -16.78 20.24
N ARG A 448 -3.48 -18.05 20.43
CA ARG A 448 -2.84 -18.86 19.40
C ARG A 448 -3.79 -19.90 18.86
N LEU A 449 -4.09 -19.80 17.56
CA LEU A 449 -4.86 -20.80 16.83
C LEU A 449 -3.90 -21.74 16.09
N SER A 450 -3.96 -23.02 16.43
CA SER A 450 -3.20 -24.08 15.79
C SER A 450 -4.15 -25.15 15.25
N ARG A 451 -3.88 -26.42 15.53
CA ARG A 451 -4.60 -27.60 15.03
C ARG A 451 -5.98 -27.70 15.65
N LEU A 452 -6.85 -28.48 14.99
CA LEU A 452 -8.14 -28.82 15.57
C LEU A 452 -7.95 -29.68 16.82
N SER A 453 -8.57 -29.25 17.92
CA SER A 453 -8.65 -30.08 19.12
C SER A 453 -9.57 -31.29 18.90
N ARG A 454 -9.46 -32.31 19.76
CA ARG A 454 -10.35 -33.49 19.70
C ARG A 454 -11.83 -33.11 19.74
N ASP A 455 -12.18 -32.11 20.54
CA ASP A 455 -13.56 -31.63 20.68
C ASP A 455 -14.03 -30.84 19.45
N GLU A 456 -13.13 -30.14 18.76
CA GLU A 456 -13.44 -29.50 17.47
C GLU A 456 -13.65 -30.54 16.35
N ILE A 457 -12.88 -31.63 16.34
CA ILE A 457 -13.08 -32.74 15.40
C ILE A 457 -14.44 -33.41 15.60
N GLU A 458 -14.87 -33.62 16.85
CA GLU A 458 -16.20 -34.16 17.14
C GLU A 458 -17.32 -33.21 16.68
N ARG A 459 -17.17 -31.90 16.88
CA ARG A 459 -18.12 -30.89 16.37
C ARG A 459 -18.18 -30.85 14.84
N LEU A 460 -17.04 -31.02 14.17
CA LEU A 460 -16.97 -31.14 12.71
C LEU A 460 -17.69 -32.41 12.22
N LEU A 461 -17.53 -33.55 12.90
CA LEU A 461 -18.27 -34.77 12.57
C LEU A 461 -19.78 -34.59 12.75
N GLN A 462 -20.20 -33.94 13.84
CA GLN A 462 -21.61 -33.63 14.08
C GLN A 462 -22.20 -32.72 13.00
N LEU A 463 -21.44 -31.74 12.51
CA LEU A 463 -21.86 -30.88 11.41
C LEU A 463 -22.17 -31.69 10.15
N ILE A 464 -21.32 -32.65 9.78
CA ILE A 464 -21.54 -33.54 8.62
C ILE A 464 -22.76 -34.44 8.84
N ASP A 465 -22.89 -35.00 10.04
CA ASP A 465 -23.97 -35.92 10.36
C ASP A 465 -25.33 -35.21 10.50
N ASN A 466 -25.36 -33.88 10.69
CA ASN A 466 -26.60 -33.14 10.90
C ASN A 466 -26.97 -32.21 9.74
N ASN A 467 -26.01 -31.83 8.88
CA ASN A 467 -26.25 -30.92 7.77
C ASN A 467 -26.34 -31.71 6.43
N PRO A 468 -27.55 -31.91 5.87
CA PRO A 468 -27.74 -32.71 4.67
C PRO A 468 -27.03 -32.11 3.43
N THR A 469 -26.88 -30.78 3.36
CA THR A 469 -26.20 -30.11 2.25
C THR A 469 -24.70 -30.36 2.26
N ILE A 470 -24.06 -30.31 3.44
CA ILE A 470 -22.65 -30.68 3.58
C ILE A 470 -22.48 -32.18 3.33
N ARG A 471 -23.38 -33.01 3.85
CA ARG A 471 -23.34 -34.46 3.63
C ARG A 471 -23.35 -34.83 2.14
N SER A 472 -24.16 -34.16 1.32
CA SER A 472 -24.19 -34.43 -0.13
C SER A 472 -22.91 -34.06 -0.88
N LEU A 473 -22.04 -33.25 -0.28
CA LEU A 473 -20.76 -32.83 -0.86
C LEU A 473 -19.59 -33.70 -0.38
N VAL A 474 -19.81 -34.56 0.63
CA VAL A 474 -18.81 -35.48 1.18
C VAL A 474 -18.81 -36.77 0.37
N GLU A 475 -17.63 -37.27 0.00
CA GLU A 475 -17.49 -38.52 -0.75
C GLU A 475 -18.10 -39.73 0.00
N ASP A 476 -18.83 -40.59 -0.71
CA ASP A 476 -19.51 -41.77 -0.16
C ASP A 476 -18.54 -42.70 0.58
N THR A 477 -17.29 -42.80 0.10
CA THR A 477 -16.20 -43.57 0.72
C THR A 477 -15.89 -43.13 2.15
N PHE A 478 -15.98 -41.83 2.47
CA PHE A 478 -15.76 -41.32 3.83
C PHE A 478 -16.96 -41.63 4.75
N SER A 479 -18.19 -41.52 4.23
CA SER A 479 -19.41 -41.83 5.00
C SER A 479 -19.52 -43.30 5.44
N GLY A 480 -18.91 -44.23 4.69
CA GLY A 480 -18.92 -45.67 4.99
C GLY A 480 -18.12 -46.10 6.23
N PHE A 481 -17.27 -45.23 6.78
CA PHE A 481 -16.45 -45.56 7.95
C PHE A 481 -17.22 -45.41 9.29
N SER A 482 -16.84 -46.21 10.29
CA SER A 482 -17.32 -46.04 11.66
C SER A 482 -16.93 -44.65 12.21
N LYS A 483 -17.68 -44.11 13.17
CA LYS A 483 -17.38 -42.79 13.77
C LYS A 483 -15.96 -42.72 14.35
N ALA A 484 -15.46 -43.81 14.95
CA ALA A 484 -14.11 -43.89 15.50
C ALA A 484 -13.03 -43.80 14.39
N GLU A 485 -13.26 -44.46 13.25
CA GLU A 485 -12.33 -44.44 12.12
C GLU A 485 -12.37 -43.09 11.37
N ARG A 486 -13.55 -42.50 11.19
CA ARG A 486 -13.70 -41.13 10.66
C ARG A 486 -12.91 -40.13 11.51
N ARG A 487 -13.05 -40.20 12.84
CA ARG A 487 -12.29 -39.35 13.77
C ARG A 487 -10.78 -39.54 13.65
N ARG A 488 -10.29 -40.78 13.56
CA ARG A 488 -8.87 -41.08 13.40
C ARG A 488 -8.33 -40.46 12.10
N ARG A 489 -9.05 -40.62 10.99
CA ARG A 489 -8.67 -40.07 9.68
C ARG A 489 -8.65 -38.54 9.69
N LEU A 490 -9.67 -37.91 10.29
CA LEU A 490 -9.70 -36.46 10.46
C LEU A 490 -8.54 -35.97 11.31
N SER A 491 -8.22 -36.64 12.42
CA SER A 491 -7.09 -36.28 13.27
C SER A 491 -5.77 -36.29 12.48
N VAL A 492 -5.51 -37.33 11.70
CA VAL A 492 -4.29 -37.45 10.88
C VAL A 492 -4.26 -36.40 9.76
N ARG A 493 -5.38 -36.10 9.11
CA ARG A 493 -5.44 -35.05 8.07
C ARG A 493 -5.32 -33.64 8.64
N CYS A 494 -5.87 -33.42 9.83
CA CYS A 494 -5.84 -32.13 10.52
C CYS A 494 -4.56 -31.93 11.36
N GLU A 495 -3.62 -32.87 11.34
CA GLU A 495 -2.29 -32.73 11.96
C GLU A 495 -1.40 -31.72 11.22
N ALA A 496 -1.72 -31.36 9.97
CA ALA A 496 -0.87 -30.55 9.09
C ALA A 496 -0.98 -29.01 9.26
N ASP A 497 -1.47 -28.50 10.40
CA ASP A 497 -1.66 -27.06 10.64
C ASP A 497 -2.49 -26.34 9.54
N MET A 498 -3.31 -27.05 8.76
CA MET A 498 -4.10 -26.48 7.66
C MET A 498 -5.51 -27.07 7.58
N PHE A 499 -6.52 -26.19 7.64
CA PHE A 499 -7.93 -26.46 7.35
C PHE A 499 -8.27 -25.66 6.07
N VAL A 500 -7.89 -26.18 4.89
CA VAL A 500 -7.94 -25.40 3.63
C VAL A 500 -9.36 -25.24 3.11
N CYS A 501 -10.08 -26.34 2.95
CA CYS A 501 -11.46 -26.38 2.52
C CYS A 501 -12.08 -27.70 2.99
N LEU A 502 -13.40 -27.72 3.20
CA LEU A 502 -14.08 -28.94 3.63
C LEU A 502 -13.88 -30.08 2.61
N LYS A 503 -13.85 -29.78 1.30
CA LYS A 503 -13.59 -30.76 0.23
C LYS A 503 -12.30 -31.57 0.45
N ASN A 504 -11.20 -30.91 0.81
CA ASN A 504 -9.90 -31.56 1.06
C ASN A 504 -9.99 -32.59 2.21
N ILE A 505 -10.64 -32.19 3.30
CA ILE A 505 -10.71 -32.99 4.52
C ILE A 505 -11.39 -34.33 4.25
N PHE A 506 -12.30 -34.38 3.28
CA PHE A 506 -13.10 -35.56 2.94
C PHE A 506 -12.68 -36.30 1.67
N ALA A 507 -11.89 -35.69 0.79
CA ALA A 507 -11.47 -36.30 -0.48
C ALA A 507 -10.60 -37.56 -0.29
N VAL A 508 -10.76 -38.62 -1.09
CA VAL A 508 -9.86 -39.79 -1.03
C VAL A 508 -8.47 -39.48 -1.60
N GLU A 509 -8.40 -38.63 -2.62
CA GLU A 509 -7.17 -38.22 -3.31
C GLU A 509 -6.37 -37.17 -2.54
N ALA A 510 -5.09 -37.00 -2.88
CA ALA A 510 -4.28 -35.91 -2.33
C ALA A 510 -4.80 -34.56 -2.83
N PHE A 511 -4.92 -33.59 -1.93
CA PHE A 511 -5.46 -32.26 -2.26
C PHE A 511 -4.70 -31.56 -3.39
N ASP A 512 -3.37 -31.70 -3.41
CA ASP A 512 -2.52 -31.18 -4.48
C ASP A 512 -2.98 -31.67 -5.86
N ASP A 513 -3.31 -32.96 -6.00
CA ASP A 513 -3.69 -33.57 -7.28
C ASP A 513 -5.03 -33.04 -7.78
N ILE A 514 -5.97 -32.78 -6.86
CA ILE A 514 -7.27 -32.18 -7.17
C ILE A 514 -7.07 -30.78 -7.78
N ILE A 515 -6.25 -29.94 -7.12
CA ILE A 515 -5.96 -28.58 -7.57
C ILE A 515 -5.20 -28.58 -8.91
N LEU A 516 -4.26 -29.50 -9.10
CA LEU A 516 -3.47 -29.59 -10.33
C LEU A 516 -4.28 -30.08 -11.53
N ARG A 517 -5.27 -30.96 -11.31
CA ARG A 517 -6.22 -31.40 -12.34
C ARG A 517 -7.14 -30.27 -12.77
N GLU A 518 -7.71 -29.55 -11.81
CA GLU A 518 -8.54 -28.37 -12.09
C GLU A 518 -7.75 -27.32 -12.89
N TYR A 519 -6.49 -27.06 -12.51
CA TYR A 519 -5.62 -26.17 -13.29
C TYR A 519 -5.42 -26.67 -14.74
N ALA A 520 -5.30 -27.98 -14.95
CA ALA A 520 -5.05 -28.56 -16.27
C ALA A 520 -6.26 -28.47 -17.21
N GLU A 521 -7.48 -28.36 -16.67
CA GLU A 521 -8.73 -28.21 -17.43
C GLU A 521 -8.93 -26.79 -17.98
N LEU A 522 -8.17 -25.80 -17.47
CA LEU A 522 -8.24 -24.42 -17.90
C LEU A 522 -7.59 -24.18 -19.28
N SER A 523 -8.02 -23.12 -19.97
CA SER A 523 -7.36 -22.66 -21.19
C SER A 523 -5.94 -22.14 -20.90
N LEU A 524 -5.06 -22.10 -21.90
CA LEU A 524 -3.68 -21.62 -21.71
C LEU A 524 -3.61 -20.18 -21.16
N VAL A 525 -4.55 -19.32 -21.58
CA VAL A 525 -4.61 -17.93 -21.09
C VAL A 525 -5.06 -17.89 -19.63
N ASP A 526 -6.09 -18.67 -19.28
CA ASP A 526 -6.59 -18.77 -17.91
C ASP A 526 -5.54 -19.37 -16.96
N GLN A 527 -4.80 -20.37 -17.44
CA GLN A 527 -3.67 -20.98 -16.72
C GLN A 527 -2.58 -19.95 -16.41
N ASP A 528 -2.24 -19.10 -17.38
CA ASP A 528 -1.26 -18.02 -17.19
C ASP A 528 -1.75 -17.01 -16.16
N VAL A 529 -2.99 -16.51 -16.29
CA VAL A 529 -3.56 -15.58 -15.28
C VAL A 529 -3.52 -16.21 -13.89
N TYR A 530 -4.01 -17.44 -13.76
CA TYR A 530 -4.09 -18.12 -12.47
C TYR A 530 -2.72 -18.34 -11.82
N ARG A 531 -1.72 -18.83 -12.56
CA ARG A 531 -0.39 -19.07 -11.98
C ARG A 531 0.29 -17.77 -11.53
N TYR A 532 0.14 -16.68 -12.28
CA TYR A 532 0.75 -15.40 -11.90
C TYR A 532 0.06 -14.75 -10.71
N VAL A 533 -1.28 -14.75 -10.67
CA VAL A 533 -2.04 -14.26 -9.51
C VAL A 533 -1.68 -15.07 -8.26
N ALA A 534 -1.69 -16.41 -8.36
CA ALA A 534 -1.32 -17.30 -7.26
C ALA A 534 0.10 -17.05 -6.75
N ALA A 535 1.08 -16.88 -7.64
CA ALA A 535 2.48 -16.69 -7.26
C ALA A 535 2.76 -15.32 -6.65
N MET A 536 2.09 -14.27 -7.13
CA MET A 536 2.16 -12.94 -6.51
C MET A 536 1.46 -12.92 -5.15
N GLU A 537 0.27 -13.49 -5.02
CA GLU A 537 -0.43 -13.61 -3.74
C GLU A 537 0.39 -14.44 -2.74
N ASN A 538 1.01 -15.53 -3.17
CA ASN A 538 1.92 -16.32 -2.33
C ASN A 538 3.17 -15.53 -1.91
N ALA A 539 3.66 -14.61 -2.74
CA ALA A 539 4.71 -13.67 -2.37
C ALA A 539 4.25 -12.65 -1.30
N GLY A 540 2.94 -12.57 -1.03
CA GLY A 540 2.31 -11.65 -0.11
C GLY A 540 1.81 -10.36 -0.77
N VAL A 541 1.71 -10.36 -2.11
CA VAL A 541 1.30 -9.20 -2.90
C VAL A 541 -0.21 -9.13 -3.02
N ARG A 542 -0.79 -7.95 -2.79
CA ARG A 542 -2.16 -7.64 -3.25
C ARG A 542 -2.13 -7.44 -4.76
N VAL A 543 -2.65 -8.40 -5.50
CA VAL A 543 -2.47 -8.40 -6.96
C VAL A 543 -3.38 -7.36 -7.60
N HIS A 544 -2.79 -6.25 -8.05
CA HIS A 544 -3.48 -5.27 -8.87
C HIS A 544 -3.85 -5.89 -10.23
N ARG A 545 -5.13 -5.83 -10.63
CA ARG A 545 -5.62 -6.32 -11.92
C ARG A 545 -4.79 -5.77 -13.09
N GLN A 546 -4.56 -4.45 -13.11
CA GLN A 546 -3.88 -3.82 -14.23
C GLN A 546 -2.41 -4.26 -14.34
N LEU A 547 -1.77 -4.62 -13.22
CA LEU A 547 -0.42 -5.22 -13.24
C LEU A 547 -0.42 -6.57 -13.96
N VAL A 548 -1.40 -7.45 -13.69
CA VAL A 548 -1.53 -8.73 -14.39
C VAL A 548 -1.79 -8.54 -15.87
N VAL A 549 -2.67 -7.58 -16.20
CA VAL A 549 -3.01 -7.22 -17.58
C VAL A 549 -1.77 -6.76 -18.35
N ARG A 550 -0.92 -5.91 -17.75
CA ARG A 550 0.36 -5.49 -18.36
C ARG A 550 1.33 -6.65 -18.49
N LEU A 551 1.51 -7.42 -17.42
CA LEU A 551 2.46 -8.53 -17.36
C LEU A 551 2.17 -9.60 -18.43
N LEU A 552 0.89 -9.90 -18.67
CA LEU A 552 0.45 -10.92 -19.62
C LEU A 552 0.04 -10.36 -20.99
N GLY A 553 0.08 -9.04 -21.18
CA GLY A 553 -0.31 -8.39 -22.43
C GLY A 553 -1.79 -8.60 -22.79
N ILE A 554 -2.67 -8.70 -21.79
CA ILE A 554 -4.11 -8.94 -22.00
C ILE A 554 -4.76 -7.69 -22.59
N GLN A 555 -5.55 -7.84 -23.66
CA GLN A 555 -6.28 -6.71 -24.24
C GLN A 555 -7.57 -6.44 -23.47
N ALA A 556 -7.93 -5.17 -23.30
CA ALA A 556 -9.09 -4.73 -22.53
C ALA A 556 -10.42 -5.46 -22.84
N PRO A 557 -10.76 -5.77 -24.11
CA PRO A 557 -12.03 -6.45 -24.43
C PRO A 557 -12.16 -7.87 -23.84
N TYR A 558 -11.04 -8.55 -23.56
CA TYR A 558 -11.04 -9.94 -23.07
C TYR A 558 -11.17 -10.05 -21.55
N ILE A 559 -11.10 -8.94 -20.82
CA ILE A 559 -11.08 -8.97 -19.35
C ILE A 559 -12.40 -9.51 -18.79
N GLY A 560 -13.54 -9.09 -19.34
CA GLY A 560 -14.84 -9.62 -18.92
C GLY A 560 -14.99 -11.12 -19.19
N GLN A 561 -14.43 -11.62 -20.30
CA GLN A 561 -14.42 -13.05 -20.60
C GLN A 561 -13.56 -13.82 -19.60
N LEU A 562 -12.39 -13.30 -19.24
CA LEU A 562 -11.48 -13.91 -18.25
C LEU A 562 -12.11 -13.99 -16.86
N LEU A 563 -12.80 -12.92 -16.43
CA LEU A 563 -13.51 -12.92 -15.15
C LEU A 563 -14.63 -13.97 -15.14
N SER A 564 -15.29 -14.19 -16.27
CA SER A 564 -16.31 -15.24 -16.39
C SER A 564 -15.73 -16.65 -16.44
N SER A 565 -14.55 -16.87 -17.06
CA SER A 565 -13.93 -18.20 -17.13
C SER A 565 -13.27 -18.61 -15.81
N LEU A 566 -12.80 -17.64 -15.02
CA LEU A 566 -12.08 -17.85 -13.77
C LEU A 566 -12.93 -17.61 -12.52
N SER A 567 -14.25 -17.45 -12.63
CA SER A 567 -15.13 -17.00 -11.52
C SER A 567 -14.98 -17.81 -10.22
N ASP A 568 -14.76 -19.12 -10.32
CA ASP A 568 -14.65 -20.02 -9.17
C ASP A 568 -13.19 -20.22 -8.68
N ILE A 569 -12.25 -19.51 -9.30
CA ILE A 569 -10.79 -19.64 -9.08
C ILE A 569 -10.20 -18.31 -8.65
N ILE A 570 -10.52 -17.23 -9.36
CA ILE A 570 -10.05 -15.86 -9.15
C ILE A 570 -11.26 -14.96 -8.93
N HIS A 571 -11.20 -14.16 -7.86
CA HIS A 571 -12.20 -13.15 -7.55
C HIS A 571 -11.63 -11.76 -7.70
N GLU A 572 -12.40 -10.90 -8.36
CA GLU A 572 -12.14 -9.48 -8.47
C GLU A 572 -12.76 -8.73 -7.28
N TYR A 573 -12.01 -7.85 -6.64
CA TYR A 573 -12.48 -7.04 -5.53
C TYR A 573 -12.09 -5.57 -5.71
N ASP A 574 -12.90 -4.68 -5.15
CA ASP A 574 -12.70 -3.23 -5.26
C ASP A 574 -11.61 -2.78 -4.29
N ILE A 575 -10.54 -2.19 -4.83
CA ILE A 575 -9.53 -1.51 -4.00
C ILE A 575 -9.89 -0.04 -3.88
N ASP A 576 -10.24 0.58 -5.00
CA ASP A 576 -10.71 1.97 -5.06
C ASP A 576 -11.67 2.10 -6.25
N ASP A 577 -12.97 2.07 -5.96
CA ASP A 577 -14.01 2.11 -7.00
C ASP A 577 -14.08 3.49 -7.68
N ASP A 578 -13.81 4.58 -6.94
CA ASP A 578 -13.78 5.94 -7.48
C ASP A 578 -12.65 6.09 -8.53
N LEU A 579 -11.50 5.46 -8.29
CA LEU A 579 -10.38 5.43 -9.21
C LEU A 579 -10.44 4.28 -10.25
N GLY A 580 -11.37 3.34 -10.11
CA GLY A 580 -11.49 2.14 -10.97
C GLY A 580 -10.33 1.14 -10.80
N ILE A 581 -9.82 1.04 -9.57
CA ILE A 581 -8.70 0.16 -9.20
C ILE A 581 -9.26 -1.12 -8.61
N TYR A 582 -9.00 -2.24 -9.29
CA TYR A 582 -9.50 -3.57 -8.93
C TYR A 582 -8.36 -4.54 -8.64
N GLY A 583 -8.56 -5.39 -7.65
CA GLY A 583 -7.63 -6.41 -7.22
C GLY A 583 -8.10 -7.79 -7.63
N TRP A 584 -7.17 -8.70 -7.93
CA TRP A 584 -7.47 -10.11 -8.17
C TRP A 584 -6.89 -10.94 -7.03
N ARG A 585 -7.61 -11.97 -6.59
CA ARG A 585 -7.14 -12.92 -5.57
C ARG A 585 -7.61 -14.33 -5.89
N CYS A 586 -6.85 -15.34 -5.50
CA CYS A 586 -7.32 -16.71 -5.60
C CYS A 586 -8.30 -17.02 -4.46
N ARG A 587 -9.10 -18.08 -4.63
CA ARG A 587 -10.08 -18.49 -3.62
C ARG A 587 -9.50 -18.84 -2.24
N HIS A 588 -8.23 -19.26 -2.16
CA HIS A 588 -7.58 -19.56 -0.89
C HIS A 588 -6.05 -19.53 -0.97
N VAL A 589 -5.39 -18.94 0.02
CA VAL A 589 -3.92 -18.80 0.11
C VAL A 589 -3.15 -20.13 -0.02
N VAL A 590 -3.67 -21.23 0.52
CA VAL A 590 -3.04 -22.56 0.41
C VAL A 590 -3.14 -23.12 -1.02
N ILE A 591 -4.23 -22.83 -1.74
CA ILE A 591 -4.37 -23.22 -3.14
C ILE A 591 -3.37 -22.44 -3.98
N SER A 592 -3.23 -21.14 -3.71
CA SER A 592 -2.20 -20.28 -4.31
C SER A 592 -0.79 -20.83 -4.04
N GLU A 593 -0.51 -21.32 -2.84
CA GLU A 593 0.77 -21.97 -2.49
C GLU A 593 1.01 -23.25 -3.30
N ILE A 594 0.01 -24.11 -3.46
CA ILE A 594 0.10 -25.33 -4.28
C ILE A 594 0.42 -24.96 -5.73
N ILE A 595 -0.38 -24.07 -6.34
CA ILE A 595 -0.14 -23.63 -7.72
C ILE A 595 1.26 -23.02 -7.84
N THR A 596 1.68 -22.16 -6.92
CA THR A 596 3.01 -21.57 -6.93
C THR A 596 4.10 -22.64 -6.86
N ARG A 597 4.01 -23.58 -5.92
CA ARG A 597 4.99 -24.65 -5.73
C ARG A 597 5.16 -25.50 -6.99
N PHE A 598 4.07 -25.82 -7.68
CA PHE A 598 4.11 -26.69 -8.86
C PHE A 598 4.33 -25.95 -10.19
N LYS A 599 3.98 -24.68 -10.30
CA LYS A 599 4.12 -23.89 -11.54
C LYS A 599 5.37 -22.99 -11.56
N PHE A 600 5.95 -22.70 -10.39
CA PHE A 600 7.22 -21.98 -10.21
C PHE A 600 8.19 -22.83 -9.36
N LYS A 601 8.55 -24.00 -9.90
CA LYS A 601 9.26 -25.06 -9.15
C LYS A 601 10.69 -24.69 -8.78
N ASP A 602 11.38 -23.95 -9.64
CA ASP A 602 12.80 -23.64 -9.48
C ASP A 602 13.03 -22.17 -9.16
N THR A 603 14.19 -21.89 -8.55
CA THR A 603 14.59 -20.53 -8.21
C THR A 603 14.66 -19.63 -9.44
N ASN A 604 14.95 -20.17 -10.64
CA ASN A 604 15.00 -19.39 -11.87
C ASN A 604 13.62 -18.90 -12.31
N ALA A 605 12.58 -19.74 -12.29
CA ALA A 605 11.22 -19.31 -12.59
C ALA A 605 10.72 -18.24 -11.60
N ILE A 606 11.14 -18.34 -10.35
CA ILE A 606 10.87 -17.35 -9.30
C ILE A 606 11.57 -16.02 -9.60
N ILE A 607 12.83 -16.07 -10.03
CA ILE A 607 13.59 -14.88 -10.42
C ILE A 607 12.94 -14.23 -11.64
N ASP A 608 12.58 -15.00 -12.67
CA ASP A 608 11.89 -14.51 -13.87
C ASP A 608 10.53 -13.89 -13.52
N LEU A 609 9.76 -14.52 -12.61
CA LEU A 609 8.53 -13.94 -12.08
C LEU A 609 8.78 -12.56 -11.47
N PHE A 610 9.73 -12.45 -10.54
CA PHE A 610 10.01 -11.18 -9.89
C PHE A 610 10.58 -10.13 -10.84
N ASP A 611 11.44 -10.52 -11.79
CA ASP A 611 11.92 -9.62 -12.84
C ASP A 611 10.75 -9.05 -13.66
N ARG A 612 9.87 -9.91 -14.18
CA ARG A 612 8.72 -9.49 -14.97
C ARG A 612 7.75 -8.63 -14.18
N VAL A 613 7.49 -8.99 -12.93
CA VAL A 613 6.63 -8.17 -12.05
C VAL A 613 7.26 -6.80 -11.88
N ILE A 614 8.53 -6.71 -11.49
CA ILE A 614 9.23 -5.43 -11.28
C ILE A 614 9.25 -4.59 -12.55
N ASP A 615 9.52 -5.19 -13.72
CA ASP A 615 9.58 -4.49 -15.00
C ASP A 615 8.22 -3.96 -15.47
N ASN A 616 7.11 -4.52 -14.97
CA ASN A 616 5.76 -4.10 -15.32
C ASN A 616 5.06 -3.32 -14.20
N LEU A 617 5.77 -3.01 -13.10
CA LEU A 617 5.25 -2.13 -12.06
C LEU A 617 5.17 -0.70 -12.59
N SER A 618 4.02 -0.09 -12.32
CA SER A 618 3.78 1.34 -12.46
C SER A 618 3.45 1.85 -11.06
N PRO A 619 4.45 2.37 -10.32
CA PRO A 619 4.26 2.87 -8.96
C PRO A 619 3.55 4.23 -8.95
N THR A 620 2.61 4.44 -9.88
CA THR A 620 1.69 5.58 -9.93
C THR A 620 0.44 5.38 -9.09
N TYR A 621 0.24 4.15 -8.60
CA TYR A 621 -0.88 3.76 -7.77
C TYR A 621 -0.35 3.24 -6.43
N ASP A 622 -1.01 3.63 -5.35
CA ASP A 622 -0.63 3.21 -3.99
C ASP A 622 -0.56 1.68 -3.86
N ILE A 623 -1.44 0.93 -4.54
CA ILE A 623 -1.38 -0.54 -4.53
C ILE A 623 -0.08 -1.09 -5.11
N GLU A 624 0.46 -0.51 -6.18
CA GLU A 624 1.70 -1.01 -6.78
C GLU A 624 2.94 -0.59 -6.00
N ILE A 625 2.86 0.57 -5.32
CA ILE A 625 3.85 0.94 -4.32
C ILE A 625 3.81 -0.05 -3.15
N ARG A 626 2.63 -0.50 -2.71
CA ARG A 626 2.48 -1.56 -1.70
C ARG A 626 3.07 -2.88 -2.18
N THR A 627 2.84 -3.26 -3.44
CA THR A 627 3.46 -4.43 -4.07
C THR A 627 4.97 -4.43 -3.93
N ILE A 628 5.65 -3.29 -4.13
CA ILE A 628 7.11 -3.18 -3.93
C ILE A 628 7.50 -3.50 -2.48
N ARG A 629 6.77 -2.97 -1.50
CA ARG A 629 7.00 -3.25 -0.08
C ARG A 629 6.75 -4.71 0.26
N GLU A 630 5.69 -5.30 -0.28
CA GLU A 630 5.27 -6.69 -0.07
C GLU A 630 6.28 -7.67 -0.67
N LEU A 631 6.80 -7.41 -1.87
CA LEU A 631 7.88 -8.20 -2.48
C LEU A 631 9.20 -8.13 -1.70
N CYS A 632 9.40 -7.11 -0.87
CA CYS A 632 10.56 -6.99 0.04
C CYS A 632 10.38 -7.75 1.38
N ASN A 633 9.32 -8.56 1.51
CA ASN A 633 9.10 -9.42 2.67
C ASN A 633 10.22 -10.46 2.83
N ILE A 634 10.50 -10.83 4.08
CA ILE A 634 11.65 -11.64 4.50
C ILE A 634 11.46 -13.14 4.18
N GLN A 635 10.22 -13.62 4.03
CA GLN A 635 9.94 -15.05 3.87
C GLN A 635 9.53 -15.45 2.45
N THR A 636 8.58 -14.73 1.87
CA THR A 636 7.91 -15.12 0.62
C THR A 636 8.32 -14.27 -0.59
N GLY A 637 8.92 -13.11 -0.35
CA GLY A 637 9.39 -12.18 -1.38
C GLY A 637 10.81 -12.45 -1.86
N ILE A 638 11.53 -11.40 -2.24
CA ILE A 638 12.90 -11.45 -2.79
C ILE A 638 13.87 -12.19 -1.86
N ALA A 639 13.69 -12.09 -0.55
CA ALA A 639 14.58 -12.70 0.44
C ALA A 639 14.64 -14.23 0.36
N ARG A 640 13.69 -14.89 -0.33
CA ARG A 640 13.71 -16.34 -0.56
C ARG A 640 14.77 -16.79 -1.58
N ILE A 641 15.27 -15.87 -2.41
CA ILE A 641 16.32 -16.16 -3.39
C ILE A 641 17.65 -16.33 -2.64
N PRO A 642 18.35 -17.47 -2.71
CA PRO A 642 19.57 -17.68 -1.93
C PRO A 642 20.72 -16.72 -2.30
N ASP A 643 20.84 -16.36 -3.58
CA ASP A 643 21.91 -15.50 -4.07
C ASP A 643 21.62 -14.01 -3.82
N LYS A 644 22.39 -13.41 -2.90
CA LYS A 644 22.31 -11.99 -2.56
C LYS A 644 22.67 -11.06 -3.72
N ASN A 645 23.48 -11.49 -4.69
CA ASN A 645 23.76 -10.66 -5.86
C ASN A 645 22.52 -10.49 -6.75
N ILE A 646 21.76 -11.57 -6.92
CA ILE A 646 20.47 -11.53 -7.62
C ILE A 646 19.46 -10.69 -6.84
N GLN A 647 19.35 -10.88 -5.52
CA GLN A 647 18.51 -10.01 -4.69
C GLN A 647 18.89 -8.53 -4.87
N ASN A 648 20.17 -8.19 -4.81
CA ASN A 648 20.65 -6.82 -4.95
C ASN A 648 20.36 -6.24 -6.34
N ARG A 649 20.39 -7.06 -7.40
CA ARG A 649 19.97 -6.62 -8.74
C ARG A 649 18.49 -6.27 -8.77
N LEU A 650 17.62 -7.14 -8.25
CA LEU A 650 16.16 -6.90 -8.18
C LEU A 650 15.82 -5.68 -7.32
N LEU A 651 16.47 -5.54 -6.15
CA LEU A 651 16.30 -4.38 -5.27
C LEU A 651 16.72 -3.08 -5.95
N ARG A 652 17.81 -3.07 -6.72
CA ARG A 652 18.20 -1.88 -7.50
C ARG A 652 17.17 -1.54 -8.57
N LYS A 653 16.62 -2.53 -9.29
CA LYS A 653 15.51 -2.29 -10.24
C LYS A 653 14.30 -1.67 -9.54
N MET A 654 13.93 -2.18 -8.36
CA MET A 654 12.85 -1.58 -7.56
C MET A 654 13.15 -0.14 -7.11
N ILE A 655 14.40 0.17 -6.75
CA ILE A 655 14.81 1.53 -6.38
C ILE A 655 14.76 2.47 -7.59
N SER A 656 15.16 1.99 -8.77
CA SER A 656 15.05 2.77 -10.00
C SER A 656 13.59 3.04 -10.37
N ASN A 657 12.72 2.04 -10.21
CA ASN A 657 11.31 2.18 -10.49
C ASN A 657 10.62 3.07 -9.44
N ALA A 658 10.73 2.78 -8.15
CA ALA A 658 10.14 3.62 -7.10
C ALA A 658 11.22 4.30 -6.26
N PRO A 659 11.80 5.42 -6.72
CA PRO A 659 12.95 6.04 -6.05
C PRO A 659 12.59 6.67 -4.71
N GLY A 660 11.31 6.99 -4.48
CA GLY A 660 10.75 7.45 -3.21
C GLY A 660 10.50 6.34 -2.19
N GLU A 661 10.63 5.07 -2.56
CA GLU A 661 10.37 3.95 -1.65
C GLU A 661 11.58 3.52 -0.82
N ARG A 662 11.41 3.54 0.51
CA ARG A 662 12.50 3.32 1.48
C ARG A 662 12.87 1.85 1.67
N VAL A 663 11.87 0.96 1.62
CA VAL A 663 12.03 -0.46 2.00
C VAL A 663 13.04 -1.22 1.13
N PRO A 664 13.05 -1.08 -0.22
CA PRO A 664 14.06 -1.73 -1.05
C PRO A 664 15.49 -1.31 -0.68
N ARG A 665 15.72 -0.03 -0.39
CA ARG A 665 17.03 0.49 0.03
C ARG A 665 17.47 -0.09 1.39
N HIS A 666 16.55 -0.21 2.35
CA HIS A 666 16.83 -0.87 3.63
C HIS A 666 17.33 -2.32 3.43
N ARG A 667 16.70 -3.06 2.52
CA ARG A 667 17.08 -4.45 2.20
C ARG A 667 18.43 -4.51 1.50
N LEU A 668 18.69 -3.59 0.57
CA LEU A 668 19.98 -3.50 -0.13
C LEU A 668 21.13 -3.21 0.84
N ILE A 669 20.98 -2.22 1.73
CA ILE A 669 21.97 -1.90 2.76
C ILE A 669 22.28 -3.12 3.63
N ARG A 670 21.24 -3.82 4.10
CA ARG A 670 21.41 -5.05 4.88
C ARG A 670 22.23 -6.10 4.11
N ASN A 671 21.87 -6.36 2.85
CA ASN A 671 22.54 -7.37 2.05
C ASN A 671 24.02 -7.02 1.81
N LEU A 672 24.33 -5.76 1.55
CA LEU A 672 25.71 -5.29 1.37
C LEU A 672 26.55 -5.46 2.64
N ILE A 673 25.99 -5.14 3.83
CA ILE A 673 26.66 -5.40 5.12
C ILE A 673 26.90 -6.90 5.29
N ASP A 674 25.87 -7.72 5.07
CA ASP A 674 25.98 -9.17 5.25
C ASP A 674 26.87 -9.86 4.20
N GLN A 675 27.25 -9.17 3.10
CA GLN A 675 28.22 -9.63 2.09
C GLN A 675 29.65 -9.10 2.34
N GLY A 676 29.87 -8.27 3.36
CA GLY A 676 31.17 -7.62 3.61
C GLY A 676 31.47 -6.43 2.68
N ALA A 677 30.50 -5.97 1.87
CA ALA A 677 30.66 -4.84 0.96
C ALA A 677 30.47 -3.50 1.68
N PHE A 678 31.32 -3.23 2.69
CA PHE A 678 31.15 -2.14 3.65
C PHE A 678 31.14 -0.74 3.03
N GLU A 679 32.02 -0.45 2.08
CA GLU A 679 32.07 0.85 1.40
C GLU A 679 30.81 1.13 0.58
N LYS A 680 30.29 0.09 -0.10
CA LYS A 680 29.03 0.18 -0.85
C LYS A 680 27.86 0.41 0.11
N ALA A 681 27.80 -0.32 1.23
CA ALA A 681 26.77 -0.12 2.25
C ALA A 681 26.81 1.31 2.84
N GLU A 682 28.00 1.84 3.10
CA GLU A 682 28.18 3.20 3.61
C GLU A 682 27.71 4.25 2.60
N THR A 683 28.01 4.05 1.31
CA THR A 683 27.55 4.92 0.22
C THR A 683 26.02 4.94 0.14
N GLU A 684 25.37 3.76 0.18
CA GLU A 684 23.90 3.65 0.19
C GLU A 684 23.27 4.32 1.43
N ILE A 685 23.89 4.20 2.61
CA ILE A 685 23.42 4.89 3.83
C ILE A 685 23.51 6.42 3.67
N ARG A 686 24.59 6.94 3.05
CA ARG A 686 24.75 8.37 2.79
C ARG A 686 23.73 8.88 1.77
N LEU A 687 23.53 8.14 0.67
CA LEU A 687 22.51 8.46 -0.34
C LEU A 687 21.11 8.45 0.27
N PHE A 688 20.78 7.43 1.06
CA PHE A 688 19.52 7.38 1.78
C PHE A 688 19.33 8.60 2.70
N GLY A 689 20.37 8.98 3.45
CA GLY A 689 20.31 10.14 4.33
C GLY A 689 20.05 11.46 3.59
N LYS A 690 20.57 11.60 2.37
CA LYS A 690 20.32 12.76 1.51
C LYS A 690 18.89 12.78 0.97
N ASP A 691 18.37 11.62 0.57
CA ASP A 691 17.06 11.51 -0.08
C ASP A 691 15.90 11.53 0.94
N PHE A 692 16.07 10.93 2.12
CA PHE A 692 14.97 10.68 3.08
C PHE A 692 15.24 11.18 4.50
N GLY A 693 16.44 11.65 4.80
CA GLY A 693 16.86 11.96 6.17
C GLY A 693 17.16 10.70 7.01
N SER A 694 16.98 10.80 8.32
CA SER A 694 17.29 9.71 9.25
C SER A 694 16.04 8.94 9.65
N ASP A 695 16.14 7.62 9.71
CA ASP A 695 15.11 6.75 10.27
C ASP A 695 15.69 5.63 11.16
N GLY A 696 14.81 4.91 11.85
CA GLY A 696 15.20 3.83 12.77
C GLY A 696 15.93 2.66 12.09
N PRO A 697 15.42 2.08 10.99
CA PRO A 697 16.09 1.01 10.27
C PRO A 697 17.51 1.36 9.80
N VAL A 698 17.72 2.52 9.17
CA VAL A 698 19.06 2.94 8.72
C VAL A 698 19.96 3.24 9.91
N HIS A 699 19.46 3.82 10.99
CA HIS A 699 20.24 4.00 12.22
C HIS A 699 20.72 2.66 12.79
N ARG A 700 19.85 1.64 12.84
CA ARG A 700 20.24 0.27 13.19
C ARG A 700 21.32 -0.27 12.24
N TYR A 701 21.20 -0.05 10.94
CA TYR A 701 22.19 -0.50 9.97
C TYR A 701 23.53 0.22 10.09
N LYS A 702 23.56 1.49 10.52
CA LYS A 702 24.81 2.19 10.87
C LYS A 702 25.55 1.48 12.01
N ILE A 703 24.84 1.15 13.10
CA ILE A 703 25.42 0.40 14.23
C ILE A 703 25.95 -0.96 13.74
N ARG A 704 25.12 -1.71 12.99
CA ARG A 704 25.52 -3.03 12.45
C ARG A 704 26.69 -2.96 11.48
N LEU A 705 26.78 -1.92 10.66
CA LEU A 705 27.90 -1.70 9.73
C LEU A 705 29.20 -1.50 10.50
N MET A 706 29.19 -0.69 11.57
CA MET A 706 30.39 -0.46 12.37
C MET A 706 30.84 -1.73 13.10
N VAL A 707 29.91 -2.47 13.71
CA VAL A 707 30.20 -3.77 14.33
C VAL A 707 30.77 -4.74 13.29
N ALA A 708 30.14 -4.87 12.12
CA ALA A 708 30.63 -5.75 11.06
C ALA A 708 32.01 -5.33 10.54
N ARG A 709 32.31 -4.02 10.42
CA ARG A 709 33.64 -3.51 10.09
C ARG A 709 34.67 -3.89 11.15
N ALA A 710 34.36 -3.70 12.43
CA ALA A 710 35.26 -4.07 13.52
C ALA A 710 35.53 -5.59 13.58
N VAL A 711 34.56 -6.43 13.24
CA VAL A 711 34.71 -7.89 13.29
C VAL A 711 35.39 -8.45 12.03
N HIS A 712 35.00 -8.00 10.84
CA HIS A 712 35.31 -8.70 9.58
C HIS A 712 36.29 -7.97 8.66
N THR A 713 36.68 -6.71 8.93
CA THR A 713 37.66 -6.02 8.08
C THR A 713 39.03 -6.70 8.18
N PRO A 714 39.63 -7.15 7.07
CA PRO A 714 40.96 -7.76 7.09
C PRO A 714 42.05 -6.71 7.30
N GLY A 715 43.12 -7.08 8.01
CA GLY A 715 44.36 -6.27 8.09
C GLY A 715 44.34 -5.05 9.02
N ILE A 716 43.26 -4.81 9.78
CA ILE A 716 43.22 -3.74 10.81
C ILE A 716 43.65 -4.25 12.19
N LEU A 717 44.28 -3.38 12.99
CA LEU A 717 44.79 -3.72 14.32
C LEU A 717 43.64 -3.86 15.34
N GLU A 718 43.87 -4.58 16.43
CA GLU A 718 42.87 -4.69 17.51
C GLU A 718 42.50 -3.33 18.13
N GLY A 719 43.46 -2.42 18.26
CA GLY A 719 43.18 -1.04 18.70
C GLY A 719 42.20 -0.31 17.77
N ASP A 720 42.34 -0.47 16.45
CA ASP A 720 41.41 0.11 15.47
C ASP A 720 40.02 -0.52 15.59
N ARG A 721 39.95 -1.84 15.82
CA ARG A 721 38.67 -2.56 16.01
C ARG A 721 37.94 -2.04 17.25
N ILE A 722 38.65 -1.87 18.36
CA ILE A 722 38.09 -1.32 19.60
C ILE A 722 37.58 0.11 19.36
N ALA A 723 38.38 0.97 18.73
CA ALA A 723 37.97 2.34 18.42
C ALA A 723 36.71 2.40 17.51
N ILE A 724 36.58 1.48 16.54
CA ILE A 724 35.35 1.36 15.73
C ILE A 724 34.16 0.95 16.59
N LEU A 725 34.32 0.04 17.55
CA LEU A 725 33.24 -0.36 18.46
C LEU A 725 32.84 0.77 19.42
N GLU A 726 33.78 1.59 19.89
CA GLU A 726 33.49 2.79 20.71
C GLU A 726 32.70 3.85 19.92
N GLN A 727 33.04 4.06 18.64
CA GLN A 727 32.25 4.90 17.77
C GLN A 727 30.85 4.30 17.53
N ALA A 728 30.74 2.98 17.38
CA ALA A 728 29.46 2.29 17.29
C ALA A 728 28.62 2.46 18.57
N ASN A 729 29.26 2.53 19.75
CA ASN A 729 28.60 2.80 21.03
C ASN A 729 27.95 4.18 21.04
N THR A 730 28.68 5.20 20.57
CA THR A 730 28.13 6.57 20.45
C THR A 730 26.89 6.61 19.55
N LEU A 731 26.89 5.85 18.45
CA LEU A 731 25.71 5.69 17.59
C LEU A 731 24.59 4.90 18.27
N ALA A 732 24.92 3.87 19.06
CA ALA A 732 23.94 3.06 19.75
C ALA A 732 23.21 3.86 20.84
N VAL A 733 23.95 4.59 21.69
CA VAL A 733 23.41 5.48 22.74
C VAL A 733 22.45 6.50 22.14
N SER A 734 22.91 7.28 21.14
CA SER A 734 22.05 8.26 20.45
C SER A 734 20.86 7.61 19.74
N GLY A 735 21.00 6.37 19.29
CA GLY A 735 19.92 5.58 18.69
C GLY A 735 18.85 5.17 19.71
N VAL A 736 19.25 4.77 20.90
CA VAL A 736 18.32 4.40 21.99
C VAL A 736 17.58 5.62 22.50
N GLU A 737 18.24 6.77 22.66
CA GLU A 737 17.59 8.02 23.05
C GLU A 737 16.53 8.44 22.02
N ARG A 738 16.88 8.43 20.73
CA ARG A 738 15.99 8.86 19.65
C ARG A 738 14.87 7.86 19.34
N TYR A 739 15.11 6.56 19.52
CA TYR A 739 14.19 5.48 19.14
C TYR A 739 13.96 4.51 20.31
N ALA A 740 13.61 5.04 21.48
CA ALA A 740 13.51 4.29 22.74
C ALA A 740 12.56 3.08 22.74
N HIS A 741 11.61 3.01 21.80
CA HIS A 741 10.66 1.89 21.66
C HIS A 741 11.12 0.81 20.65
N ASN A 742 12.27 1.00 20.00
CA ASN A 742 12.70 0.14 18.90
C ASN A 742 13.58 -1.02 19.36
N LYS A 743 12.95 -2.19 19.59
CA LYS A 743 13.62 -3.43 19.98
C LYS A 743 14.77 -3.86 19.05
N ASN A 744 14.73 -3.47 17.78
CA ASN A 744 15.79 -3.82 16.83
C ASN A 744 17.08 -3.01 17.04
N ILE A 745 16.97 -1.76 17.49
CA ILE A 745 18.11 -0.92 17.84
C ILE A 745 18.70 -1.40 19.17
N LEU A 746 17.85 -1.66 20.16
CA LEU A 746 18.26 -2.26 21.45
C LEU A 746 18.98 -3.60 21.25
N SER A 747 18.47 -4.47 20.37
CA SER A 747 19.15 -5.73 20.02
C SER A 747 20.48 -5.49 19.31
N ALA A 748 20.62 -4.46 18.46
CA ALA A 748 21.89 -4.13 17.82
C ALA A 748 22.91 -3.59 18.85
N TYR A 749 22.43 -2.88 19.86
CA TYR A 749 23.25 -2.40 20.97
C TYR A 749 23.78 -3.55 21.84
N ALA A 750 22.93 -4.52 22.17
CA ALA A 750 23.36 -5.72 22.90
C ALA A 750 24.39 -6.56 22.10
N GLU A 751 24.23 -6.65 20.77
CA GLU A 751 25.23 -7.30 19.90
C GLU A 751 26.58 -6.59 19.94
N LEU A 752 26.58 -5.26 19.86
CA LEU A 752 27.78 -4.43 20.02
C LEU A 752 28.48 -4.71 21.35
N GLY A 753 27.73 -4.77 22.45
CA GLY A 753 28.27 -5.07 23.78
C GLY A 753 28.97 -6.43 23.85
N ILE A 754 28.43 -7.46 23.19
CA ILE A 754 29.07 -8.78 23.11
C ILE A 754 30.39 -8.72 22.32
N GLU A 755 30.40 -8.08 21.16
CA GLU A 755 31.62 -7.99 20.34
C GLU A 755 32.70 -7.13 21.01
N TYR A 756 32.31 -6.12 21.79
CA TYR A 756 33.22 -5.35 22.61
C TYR A 756 33.80 -6.17 23.77
N TYR A 757 32.95 -6.93 24.48
CA TYR A 757 33.39 -7.81 25.57
C TYR A 757 34.41 -8.85 25.08
N LYS A 758 34.15 -9.51 23.94
CA LYS A 758 35.07 -10.51 23.36
C LYS A 758 36.47 -9.97 23.09
N ARG A 759 36.63 -8.66 22.89
CA ARG A 759 37.91 -8.02 22.54
C ARG A 759 38.59 -7.35 23.72
N THR A 760 37.83 -6.86 24.69
CA THR A 760 38.34 -6.03 25.79
C THR A 760 38.20 -6.69 27.17
N GLY A 761 37.36 -7.71 27.30
CA GLY A 761 36.95 -8.28 28.58
C GLY A 761 36.02 -7.37 29.41
N SER A 762 35.70 -6.16 28.95
CA SER A 762 34.85 -5.21 29.67
C SER A 762 33.36 -5.48 29.43
N TYR A 763 32.61 -5.55 30.53
CA TYR A 763 31.15 -5.68 30.51
C TYR A 763 30.41 -4.35 30.41
N GLU A 764 31.10 -3.21 30.37
CA GLU A 764 30.51 -1.87 30.48
C GLU A 764 29.39 -1.63 29.45
N ILE A 765 29.72 -1.74 28.16
CA ILE A 765 28.77 -1.54 27.06
C ILE A 765 27.65 -2.59 27.07
N TYR A 766 27.98 -3.83 27.40
CA TYR A 766 26.98 -4.91 27.47
C TYR A 766 25.97 -4.67 28.60
N ASN A 767 26.45 -4.32 29.79
CA ASN A 767 25.60 -4.06 30.95
C ASN A 767 24.69 -2.86 30.71
N GLU A 768 25.21 -1.81 30.08
CA GLU A 768 24.40 -0.66 29.66
C GLU A 768 23.31 -1.07 28.67
N ALA A 769 23.66 -1.82 27.62
CA ALA A 769 22.69 -2.29 26.62
C ALA A 769 21.60 -3.19 27.21
N ILE A 770 21.96 -4.11 28.12
CA ILE A 770 20.99 -4.96 28.83
C ILE A 770 20.12 -4.14 29.78
N ASN A 771 20.67 -3.15 30.47
CA ASN A 771 19.89 -2.25 31.32
C ASN A 771 18.84 -1.50 30.49
N GLN A 772 19.21 -0.98 29.31
CA GLN A 772 18.26 -0.35 28.39
C GLN A 772 17.19 -1.33 27.90
N LEU A 773 17.53 -2.60 27.65
CA LEU A 773 16.55 -3.64 27.32
C LEU A 773 15.58 -3.93 28.48
N LYS A 774 16.06 -3.96 29.73
CA LYS A 774 15.23 -4.17 30.93
C LYS A 774 14.28 -3.00 31.17
N ILE A 775 14.77 -1.76 31.04
CA ILE A 775 13.95 -0.54 31.08
C ILE A 775 12.87 -0.59 29.98
N ALA A 776 13.24 -1.04 28.78
CA ALA A 776 12.31 -1.20 27.67
C ALA A 776 11.29 -2.33 27.93
N GLU A 777 11.69 -3.45 28.52
CA GLU A 777 10.80 -4.57 28.88
C GLU A 777 9.72 -4.11 29.87
N GLU A 778 10.11 -3.45 30.96
CA GLU A 778 9.20 -2.94 31.99
C GLU A 778 8.23 -1.90 31.40
N ARG A 779 8.72 -1.02 30.53
CA ARG A 779 7.92 0.04 29.93
C ARG A 779 6.98 -0.47 28.83
N LEU A 780 7.42 -1.39 27.99
CA LEU A 780 6.72 -1.79 26.76
C LEU A 780 5.84 -3.03 26.94
N GLY A 781 6.22 -3.94 27.85
CA GLY A 781 5.55 -5.23 28.02
C GLY A 781 5.63 -6.15 26.78
N ASP A 782 6.53 -5.89 25.82
CA ASP A 782 6.68 -6.71 24.60
C ASP A 782 7.42 -8.02 24.95
N PRO A 783 6.77 -9.20 24.83
CA PRO A 783 7.39 -10.49 25.15
C PRO A 783 8.60 -10.83 24.26
N ASP A 784 8.73 -10.20 23.08
CA ASP A 784 9.91 -10.36 22.24
C ASP A 784 11.16 -9.74 22.90
N ILE A 785 11.01 -8.68 23.71
CA ILE A 785 12.13 -8.06 24.41
C ILE A 785 12.64 -8.99 25.51
N SER A 786 11.74 -9.62 26.27
CA SER A 786 12.10 -10.68 27.22
C SER A 786 12.89 -11.80 26.54
N SER A 787 12.42 -12.24 25.37
CA SER A 787 13.12 -13.26 24.57
C SER A 787 14.51 -12.80 24.11
N ILE A 788 14.65 -11.53 23.73
CA ILE A 788 15.92 -10.91 23.34
C ILE A 788 16.89 -10.88 24.53
N ILE A 789 16.44 -10.45 25.72
CA ILE A 789 17.24 -10.43 26.95
C ILE A 789 17.76 -11.84 27.26
N SER A 790 16.86 -12.82 27.36
CA SER A 790 17.25 -14.21 27.65
C SER A 790 18.15 -14.82 26.58
N ARG A 791 18.08 -14.37 25.32
CA ARG A 791 18.98 -14.80 24.24
C ARG A 791 20.39 -14.23 24.44
N TYR A 792 20.50 -12.94 24.77
CA TYR A 792 21.78 -12.29 24.95
C TYR A 792 22.49 -12.70 26.24
N GLU A 793 21.75 -12.88 27.34
CA GLU A 793 22.27 -13.43 28.60
C GLU A 793 22.83 -14.84 28.39
N ARG A 794 22.13 -15.71 27.63
CA ARG A 794 22.65 -17.05 27.27
C ARG A 794 23.88 -17.00 26.38
N ARG A 795 23.94 -16.08 25.41
CA ARG A 795 25.12 -15.93 24.54
C ARG A 795 26.36 -15.48 25.31
N LEU A 796 26.19 -14.64 26.32
CA LEU A 796 27.30 -14.21 27.16
C LEU A 796 27.73 -15.32 28.13
N ALA A 797 26.78 -16.03 28.74
CA ALA A 797 27.08 -17.18 29.61
C ALA A 797 27.78 -18.34 28.86
N GLY A 798 27.42 -18.58 27.60
CA GLY A 798 28.11 -19.54 26.74
C GLY A 798 29.58 -19.18 26.45
N HIS A 799 29.94 -17.90 26.56
CA HIS A 799 31.32 -17.42 26.38
C HIS A 799 32.12 -17.32 27.68
N THR A 800 31.49 -17.63 28.83
CA THR A 800 32.18 -17.69 30.15
C THR A 800 32.80 -19.06 30.45
N HIS A 801 32.87 -19.98 29.47
CA HIS A 801 33.37 -21.35 29.67
C HIS A 801 34.43 -21.78 28.63
N GLU A 802 35.53 -21.04 28.58
CA GLU A 802 36.86 -21.59 28.28
C GLU A 802 37.82 -20.99 29.31
N PRO A 803 38.09 -21.68 30.44
CA PRO A 803 39.22 -21.34 31.30
C PRO A 803 40.52 -21.76 30.60
N ASP A 804 41.53 -20.91 30.71
CA ASP A 804 42.93 -21.20 30.42
C ASP A 804 43.34 -22.62 30.84
N ASP A 805 43.53 -23.52 29.88
CA ASP A 805 44.48 -24.62 30.03
C ASP A 805 45.78 -24.21 29.34
N ALA A 806 46.63 -23.56 30.13
CA ALA A 806 48.04 -23.41 29.83
C ALA A 806 48.77 -24.72 30.11
N VAL A 807 49.34 -25.35 29.07
CA VAL A 807 50.58 -26.15 29.15
C VAL A 807 51.28 -26.14 27.76
N PRO A 808 52.60 -26.35 27.66
CA PRO A 808 53.56 -25.40 27.11
C PRO A 808 54.27 -25.90 25.84
N GLU A 809 55.17 -25.06 25.32
CA GLU A 809 56.21 -25.35 24.31
C GLU A 809 56.80 -26.76 24.37
N ASP A 810 56.79 -27.49 23.25
CA ASP A 810 57.98 -28.00 22.54
C ASP A 810 57.64 -29.10 21.49
N ALA A 811 58.38 -29.05 20.37
CA ALA A 811 58.50 -29.97 19.22
C ALA A 811 57.55 -29.80 18.02
#